data_AF-A0A9D4NW04-F1
#
_entry.id   AF-A0A9D4NW04-F1
#
_cell.length_a   1.000
_cell.length_b   1.000
_cell.length_c   1.000
_cell.angle_alpha   90.00
_cell.angle_beta   90.00
_cell.angle_gamma   90.00
#
_symmetry.space_group_name_H-M   'P 1'
#
loop_
_entity.id
_entity.type
_entity.pdbx_description
1 polymer ?
#
loop_
_entity_poly.entity_id
_entity_poly.type
_entity_poly.pdbx_seq_one_letter_code
_entity_poly.pdbx_strand_id
1 'polypeptide(L)'
;MISTGGTLLVATFSLLLIGFIDLFINEPNRCEMTYMYQIPEYVEIDMERNVRKMFSNYHLYVYGEGQYAETLRLNEFNGQPIIFVPGNAGSHKQVRSLASVALLMSAKKASHLNYFTIDYNEELSAFIGDKLERQTRFLYHSIRRVLELYKHVANIRIILIGHSIGGLLIRSLLTKDPFRQFLPRISMVLTLSTPNRHPAIGYNYQTIRFYERIHHYYQSHRNTKLSDLNFVSIGGSYQDMIVRPDLIRLNSSNPNDLSILTTAIPDVWVSADHLCIVWCRQLMIKLNRMFFDLIDHDTLVFIESTDLRQRIIDYHLLDRHYTKEYPPNLPSTNVSTLFMMKSAKIEWIELKDRLVRLSFVKIIRPINYLISLKEREMTAIYLEGNLTPDTIMIGNCEPKSEPNVTKTAFECNGNIYTLSLMTRLAPRLNSKWDRHVGQFDADEWLAQGFTHLIINLSPSQSSRYALIIDRFTKPIRQRTIEMPNPLYKLIASSPFDSKLVFAKLISQEQLYYELTIENFNNVWDSYWMVVQTTSCYQNDSTFNGFMHLTYPSNPELDEFIWPLQPHKNSQYQFSFSRHTNNVQLIGNSRPKIYLFLEPNCGFDFLVKFSFTGSIAQLLRHYFALIVPMAISVMILVLSIQFSNLCNRYTFSNADLERYKTFVKRDEFAGKCYQFQTASELMVQRHYFAFCFIQIVPASMLALFIIKQMYPTHDLVNLANVSIEYRTIICIILFLFAYSIIYMSTILVTHLANNFSNGLIFFRIRFFQNFSLLPGRFGHFIRLEKLTPIIDIGAVLMFINTATYFLPLTYCLIHFFFTISMLYWFYQAKSLELRIGKTTSTSLVFAIYPMLFLLLLAITLLHLPYCIDWIFGHATIAVNDKANILNIAIKNISTVYLEDCLLLLFLTILMAMFHSNPLDLQTRLRSYHSNRTQEIFNILLLIMAFINMIIGGLIWESIRMVITMVITLITIGHFRNHLWNKINSNTINHDNHADDDQQQKNVNINHEKLFKSE
;
A
#
# COMPACT_ATOMS: atom_id res chain seq x y z
N MET A 1 33.62 -8.11 -21.04
CA MET A 1 33.09 -6.75 -20.81
C MET A 1 31.57 -6.62 -20.93
N ILE A 2 30.85 -7.50 -21.64
CA ILE A 2 29.37 -7.48 -21.75
C ILE A 2 28.67 -7.82 -20.41
N SER A 3 29.31 -8.56 -19.50
CA SER A 3 28.67 -8.99 -18.24
C SER A 3 28.52 -7.89 -17.17
N THR A 4 29.30 -6.80 -17.21
CA THR A 4 29.27 -5.76 -16.15
C THR A 4 28.16 -4.72 -16.34
N GLY A 5 27.74 -4.46 -17.59
CA GLY A 5 26.62 -3.54 -17.88
C GLY A 5 25.26 -4.15 -17.53
N GLY A 6 25.02 -5.39 -17.94
CA GLY A 6 23.78 -6.11 -17.65
C GLY A 6 23.57 -6.34 -16.14
N THR A 7 24.63 -6.67 -15.39
CA THR A 7 24.55 -6.84 -13.93
C THR A 7 24.18 -5.56 -13.20
N LEU A 8 24.70 -4.40 -13.62
CA LEU A 8 24.32 -3.11 -13.04
C LEU A 8 22.84 -2.77 -13.28
N LEU A 9 22.32 -3.06 -14.47
CA LEU A 9 20.90 -2.82 -14.81
C LEU A 9 19.97 -3.72 -13.99
N VAL A 10 20.34 -4.99 -13.81
CA VAL A 10 19.60 -5.95 -12.96
C VAL A 10 19.66 -5.54 -11.49
N ALA A 11 20.82 -5.11 -10.99
CA ALA A 11 20.95 -4.58 -9.63
C ALA A 11 20.09 -3.32 -9.41
N THR A 12 20.10 -2.40 -10.37
CA THR A 12 19.29 -1.17 -10.33
C THR A 12 17.79 -1.50 -10.37
N PHE A 13 17.37 -2.42 -11.25
CA PHE A 13 15.99 -2.92 -11.29
C PHE A 13 15.59 -3.51 -9.94
N SER A 14 16.47 -4.32 -9.33
CA SER A 14 16.18 -5.04 -8.08
C SER A 14 16.02 -4.06 -6.92
N LEU A 15 16.89 -3.07 -6.78
CA LEU A 15 16.80 -2.02 -5.74
C LEU A 15 15.52 -1.19 -5.87
N LEU A 16 15.18 -0.81 -7.11
CA LEU A 16 14.00 0.01 -7.37
C LEU A 16 12.71 -0.81 -7.25
N LEU A 17 12.75 -2.09 -7.61
CA LEU A 17 11.66 -3.04 -7.36
C LEU A 17 11.44 -3.25 -5.87
N ILE A 18 12.50 -3.32 -5.04
CA ILE A 18 12.37 -3.37 -3.58
C ILE A 18 11.67 -2.10 -3.08
N GLY A 19 12.09 -0.91 -3.52
CA GLY A 19 11.40 0.34 -3.15
C GLY A 19 9.95 0.41 -3.66
N PHE A 20 9.67 -0.13 -4.84
CA PHE A 20 8.30 -0.26 -5.36
C PHE A 20 7.46 -1.24 -4.54
N ILE A 21 8.03 -2.36 -4.11
CA ILE A 21 7.36 -3.32 -3.23
C ILE A 21 7.12 -2.68 -1.85
N ASP A 22 8.07 -1.92 -1.32
CA ASP A 22 7.94 -1.19 -0.04
C ASP A 22 6.75 -0.22 -0.04
N LEU A 23 6.36 0.33 -1.20
CA LEU A 23 5.11 1.10 -1.35
C LEU A 23 3.85 0.28 -1.04
N PHE A 24 3.87 -1.02 -1.30
CA PHE A 24 2.72 -1.90 -1.10
C PHE A 24 2.83 -2.73 0.20
N ILE A 25 3.98 -2.71 0.87
CA ILE A 25 4.14 -3.28 2.22
C ILE A 25 3.53 -2.30 3.22
N ASN A 26 2.22 -2.44 3.42
CA ASN A 26 1.50 -1.62 4.38
C ASN A 26 1.78 -2.07 5.82
N GLU A 27 1.85 -1.10 6.74
CA GLU A 27 1.65 -1.39 8.16
C GLU A 27 0.31 -2.11 8.36
N PRO A 28 0.18 -2.99 9.36
CA PRO A 28 -1.10 -3.61 9.66
C PRO A 28 -2.16 -2.53 9.88
N ASN A 29 -3.30 -2.68 9.20
CA ASN A 29 -4.37 -1.73 9.28
C ASN A 29 -4.90 -1.66 10.72
N ARG A 30 -4.87 -0.45 11.31
CA ARG A 30 -5.30 -0.22 12.70
C ARG A 30 -6.78 0.16 12.80
N CYS A 31 -7.44 0.35 11.67
CA CYS A 31 -8.88 0.52 11.64
C CYS A 31 -9.57 -0.78 12.04
N GLU A 32 -10.49 -0.67 12.99
CA GLU A 32 -11.37 -1.78 13.33
C GLU A 32 -12.37 -1.98 12.18
N MET A 33 -12.68 -3.24 11.89
CA MET A 33 -13.65 -3.59 10.85
C MET A 33 -15.05 -3.15 11.29
N THR A 34 -15.81 -2.57 10.37
CA THR A 34 -17.25 -2.37 10.54
C THR A 34 -17.99 -3.62 10.09
N TYR A 35 -18.97 -4.06 10.89
CA TYR A 35 -19.84 -5.19 10.58
C TYR A 35 -21.26 -4.69 10.38
N MET A 36 -21.93 -5.23 9.36
CA MET A 36 -23.34 -4.94 9.11
C MET A 36 -24.20 -5.63 10.16
N TYR A 37 -25.28 -4.97 10.59
CA TYR A 37 -26.18 -5.50 11.60
C TYR A 37 -26.99 -6.70 11.07
N GLN A 38 -27.46 -6.60 9.84
CA GLN A 38 -28.21 -7.59 9.08
C GLN A 38 -27.69 -7.65 7.64
N ILE A 39 -28.35 -8.44 6.78
CA ILE A 39 -27.94 -8.61 5.38
C ILE A 39 -28.10 -7.26 4.65
N PRO A 40 -27.03 -6.73 4.03
CA PRO A 40 -27.10 -5.48 3.30
C PRO A 40 -27.91 -5.63 2.00
N GLU A 41 -28.90 -4.77 1.81
CA GLU A 41 -29.74 -4.72 0.62
C GLU A 41 -29.64 -3.35 -0.06
N TYR A 42 -29.66 -3.35 -1.39
CA TYR A 42 -29.60 -2.14 -2.23
C TYR A 42 -30.87 -2.07 -3.05
N VAL A 43 -31.81 -1.23 -2.63
CA VAL A 43 -33.10 -1.07 -3.31
C VAL A 43 -32.93 -0.07 -4.44
N GLU A 44 -33.20 -0.49 -5.67
CA GLU A 44 -33.06 0.38 -6.85
C GLU A 44 -34.13 1.47 -6.84
N ILE A 45 -33.71 2.71 -7.11
CA ILE A 45 -34.59 3.86 -7.28
C ILE A 45 -34.87 4.05 -8.76
N ASP A 46 -36.15 4.03 -9.13
CA ASP A 46 -36.58 4.24 -10.50
C ASP A 46 -36.21 5.65 -11.00
N MET A 47 -35.43 5.69 -12.08
CA MET A 47 -35.08 6.92 -12.81
C MET A 47 -36.07 7.17 -13.95
N GLU A 48 -36.20 8.44 -14.38
CA GLU A 48 -37.02 8.78 -15.55
C GLU A 48 -36.59 7.99 -16.80
N ARG A 49 -37.57 7.60 -17.64
CA ARG A 49 -37.34 6.76 -18.83
C ARG A 49 -36.23 7.29 -19.75
N ASN A 50 -36.17 8.61 -19.95
CA ASN A 50 -35.16 9.23 -20.80
C ASN A 50 -33.74 9.16 -20.17
N VAL A 51 -33.65 9.33 -18.85
CA VAL A 51 -32.39 9.20 -18.10
C VAL A 51 -31.92 7.75 -18.12
N ARG A 52 -32.81 6.78 -17.84
CA ARG A 52 -32.49 5.35 -17.90
C ARG A 52 -31.99 4.92 -19.30
N LYS A 53 -32.55 5.47 -20.38
CA LYS A 53 -32.06 5.22 -21.75
C LYS A 53 -30.68 5.83 -22.00
N MET A 54 -30.42 7.04 -21.52
CA MET A 54 -29.14 7.75 -21.72
C MET A 54 -27.99 7.14 -20.88
N PHE A 55 -28.32 6.64 -19.69
CA PHE A 55 -27.37 6.07 -18.72
C PHE A 55 -27.76 4.64 -18.39
N SER A 56 -27.88 3.78 -19.41
CA SER A 56 -28.36 2.39 -19.28
C SER A 56 -27.59 1.51 -18.29
N ASN A 57 -26.35 1.88 -17.99
CA ASN A 57 -25.45 1.11 -17.13
C ASN A 57 -25.27 1.78 -15.75
N TYR A 58 -25.92 2.92 -15.49
CA TYR A 58 -25.81 3.60 -14.21
C TYR A 58 -27.13 3.52 -13.45
N HIS A 59 -27.02 3.28 -12.15
CA HIS A 59 -28.16 3.04 -11.29
C HIS A 59 -28.06 3.89 -10.02
N LEU A 60 -29.22 4.21 -9.45
CA LEU A 60 -29.33 4.86 -8.15
C LEU A 60 -29.95 3.85 -7.19
N TYR A 61 -29.32 3.63 -6.03
CA TYR A 61 -29.81 2.74 -5.00
C TYR A 61 -30.00 3.49 -3.68
N VAL A 62 -30.86 2.95 -2.81
CA VAL A 62 -30.91 3.28 -1.39
C VAL A 62 -30.54 2.04 -0.58
N TYR A 63 -29.71 2.23 0.45
CA TYR A 63 -29.26 1.16 1.32
C TYR A 63 -30.27 0.86 2.43
N GLY A 64 -30.57 -0.41 2.66
CA GLY A 64 -31.35 -0.88 3.81
C GLY A 64 -30.89 -2.26 4.29
N GLU A 65 -31.37 -2.67 5.45
CA GLU A 65 -31.15 -4.02 5.97
C GLU A 65 -32.45 -4.56 6.57
N GLY A 66 -32.81 -5.81 6.27
CA GLY A 66 -34.00 -6.48 6.81
C GLY A 66 -35.29 -5.69 6.60
N GLN A 67 -36.10 -5.53 7.65
CA GLN A 67 -37.40 -4.85 7.59
C GLN A 67 -37.30 -3.39 7.09
N TYR A 68 -36.18 -2.72 7.35
CA TYR A 68 -35.98 -1.37 6.86
C TYR A 68 -35.83 -1.35 5.33
N ALA A 69 -35.20 -2.38 4.73
CA ALA A 69 -35.15 -2.51 3.27
C ALA A 69 -36.54 -2.73 2.65
N GLU A 70 -37.43 -3.46 3.33
CA GLU A 70 -38.83 -3.62 2.89
C GLU A 70 -39.58 -2.28 2.90
N THR A 71 -39.39 -1.47 3.94
CA THR A 71 -39.97 -0.12 4.05
C THR A 71 -39.51 0.77 2.88
N LEU A 72 -38.23 0.72 2.53
CA LEU A 72 -37.66 1.46 1.41
C LEU A 72 -38.24 1.01 0.05
N ARG A 73 -38.55 -0.29 -0.14
CA ARG A 73 -39.22 -0.79 -1.37
C ARG A 73 -40.63 -0.24 -1.55
N LEU A 74 -41.30 0.12 -0.45
CA LEU A 74 -42.61 0.78 -0.47
C LEU A 74 -42.51 2.29 -0.75
N ASN A 75 -41.30 2.81 -1.04
CA ASN A 75 -41.01 4.24 -1.22
C ASN A 75 -41.32 5.10 0.02
N GLU A 76 -41.18 4.53 1.21
CA GLU A 76 -41.33 5.26 2.48
C GLU A 76 -39.96 5.76 2.96
N PHE A 77 -39.75 7.08 2.87
CA PHE A 77 -38.48 7.74 3.18
C PHE A 77 -38.61 8.68 4.38
N ASN A 78 -38.53 8.12 5.59
CA ASN A 78 -38.80 8.84 6.85
C ASN A 78 -37.55 9.49 7.50
N GLY A 79 -36.40 9.51 6.83
CA GLY A 79 -35.13 10.03 7.35
C GLY A 79 -34.52 11.14 6.47
N GLN A 80 -33.32 11.59 6.83
CA GLN A 80 -32.61 12.63 6.10
C GLN A 80 -31.72 12.04 4.99
N PRO A 81 -31.77 12.58 3.76
CA PRO A 81 -31.06 12.03 2.61
C PRO A 81 -29.56 12.35 2.63
N ILE A 82 -28.74 11.32 2.50
CA ILE A 82 -27.30 11.41 2.24
C ILE A 82 -26.99 10.67 0.96
N ILE A 83 -26.27 11.29 0.02
CA ILE A 83 -25.91 10.67 -1.26
C ILE A 83 -24.42 10.35 -1.27
N PHE A 84 -24.09 9.07 -1.37
CA PHE A 84 -22.74 8.56 -1.55
C PHE A 84 -22.39 8.39 -3.03
N VAL A 85 -21.23 8.92 -3.43
CA VAL A 85 -20.71 8.88 -4.80
C VAL A 85 -19.39 8.10 -4.79
N PRO A 86 -19.32 6.89 -5.37
CA PRO A 86 -18.11 6.09 -5.37
C PRO A 86 -17.04 6.64 -6.33
N GLY A 87 -15.83 6.11 -6.18
CA GLY A 87 -14.66 6.49 -6.97
C GLY A 87 -14.39 5.63 -8.20
N ASN A 88 -13.14 5.70 -8.68
CA ASN A 88 -12.63 4.92 -9.79
C ASN A 88 -12.69 3.41 -9.50
N ALA A 89 -13.30 2.61 -10.39
CA ALA A 89 -13.59 1.19 -10.14
C ALA A 89 -14.28 0.93 -8.77
N GLY A 90 -14.98 1.93 -8.25
CA GLY A 90 -15.62 1.88 -6.94
C GLY A 90 -17.02 1.30 -7.04
N SER A 91 -17.29 0.30 -6.21
CA SER A 91 -18.64 -0.25 -6.07
C SER A 91 -19.53 0.68 -5.26
N HIS A 92 -20.80 0.82 -5.65
CA HIS A 92 -21.84 1.51 -4.86
C HIS A 92 -21.98 0.93 -3.44
N LYS A 93 -21.55 -0.32 -3.25
CA LYS A 93 -21.55 -1.07 -1.99
C LYS A 93 -20.57 -0.56 -0.93
N GLN A 94 -19.67 0.36 -1.30
CA GLN A 94 -18.74 1.00 -0.36
C GLN A 94 -19.46 1.75 0.78
N VAL A 95 -20.69 2.21 0.55
CA VAL A 95 -21.51 2.95 1.54
C VAL A 95 -21.93 2.11 2.75
N ARG A 96 -21.94 0.77 2.65
CA ARG A 96 -22.55 -0.15 3.63
C ARG A 96 -22.12 0.09 5.08
N SER A 97 -20.84 0.37 5.30
CA SER A 97 -20.30 0.53 6.66
C SER A 97 -20.82 1.80 7.31
N LEU A 98 -20.92 2.87 6.52
CA LEU A 98 -21.47 4.14 6.99
C LEU A 98 -22.97 4.02 7.26
N ALA A 99 -23.71 3.43 6.32
CA ALA A 99 -25.16 3.28 6.41
C ALA A 99 -25.60 2.30 7.52
N SER A 100 -24.90 1.19 7.70
CA SER A 100 -25.21 0.22 8.77
C SER A 100 -24.99 0.81 10.17
N VAL A 101 -23.91 1.58 10.35
CA VAL A 101 -23.66 2.29 11.61
C VAL A 101 -24.75 3.33 11.88
N ALA A 102 -25.20 4.05 10.85
CA ALA A 102 -26.31 5.00 10.97
C ALA A 102 -27.62 4.33 11.36
N LEU A 103 -27.95 3.19 10.74
CA LEU A 103 -29.14 2.39 11.06
C LEU A 103 -29.14 1.96 12.53
N LEU A 104 -28.01 1.44 13.02
CA LEU A 104 -27.85 1.07 14.43
C LEU A 104 -27.99 2.26 15.39
N MET A 105 -27.45 3.43 15.02
CA MET A 105 -27.57 4.64 15.84
C MET A 105 -29.00 5.17 15.86
N SER A 106 -29.72 5.06 14.75
CA SER A 106 -31.09 5.56 14.62
C SER A 106 -32.08 4.87 15.57
N ALA A 107 -31.80 3.64 15.99
CA ALA A 107 -32.62 2.93 16.99
C ALA A 107 -32.74 3.65 18.34
N LYS A 108 -31.86 4.62 18.62
CA LYS A 108 -31.87 5.46 19.83
C LYS A 108 -32.06 6.95 19.54
N LYS A 109 -32.39 7.32 18.30
CA LYS A 109 -32.54 8.72 17.86
C LYS A 109 -33.96 8.93 17.32
N ALA A 110 -34.42 10.18 17.35
CA ALA A 110 -35.74 10.55 16.83
C ALA A 110 -35.79 10.61 15.29
N SER A 111 -34.63 10.62 14.63
CA SER A 111 -34.51 10.72 13.17
C SER A 111 -33.62 9.60 12.63
N HIS A 112 -33.74 9.34 11.34
CA HIS A 112 -32.99 8.34 10.59
C HIS A 112 -32.18 8.99 9.46
N LEU A 113 -31.16 8.31 8.94
CA LEU A 113 -30.37 8.77 7.79
C LEU A 113 -30.56 7.80 6.60
N ASN A 114 -31.19 8.27 5.52
CA ASN A 114 -31.37 7.48 4.31
C ASN A 114 -30.13 7.64 3.40
N TYR A 115 -29.32 6.59 3.32
CA TYR A 115 -28.13 6.56 2.45
C TYR A 115 -28.48 6.10 1.03
N PHE A 116 -28.48 7.05 0.10
CA PHE A 116 -28.49 6.79 -1.33
C PHE A 116 -27.06 6.57 -1.83
N THR A 117 -26.89 5.73 -2.85
CA THR A 117 -25.59 5.44 -3.47
C THR A 117 -25.74 5.25 -4.96
N ILE A 118 -24.73 5.67 -5.72
CA ILE A 118 -24.74 5.61 -7.17
C ILE A 118 -23.87 4.47 -7.66
N ASP A 119 -24.38 3.69 -8.60
CA ASP A 119 -23.60 2.70 -9.34
C ASP A 119 -23.18 3.26 -10.70
N TYR A 120 -21.87 3.39 -10.89
CA TYR A 120 -21.27 3.78 -12.17
C TYR A 120 -20.75 2.58 -12.98
N ASN A 121 -21.23 1.37 -12.70
CA ASN A 121 -20.77 0.13 -13.33
C ASN A 121 -19.25 -0.07 -13.17
N GLU A 122 -18.72 0.37 -12.02
CA GLU A 122 -17.31 0.23 -11.64
C GLU A 122 -16.32 0.66 -12.73
N GLU A 123 -16.67 1.69 -13.49
CA GLU A 123 -15.85 2.16 -14.60
C GLU A 123 -14.50 2.77 -14.14
N LEU A 124 -13.45 2.52 -14.92
CA LEU A 124 -12.13 3.14 -14.75
C LEU A 124 -12.12 4.62 -15.17
N SER A 125 -12.69 5.49 -14.34
CA SER A 125 -12.86 6.92 -14.61
C SER A 125 -11.61 7.76 -14.34
N ALA A 126 -10.68 7.32 -13.49
CA ALA A 126 -9.47 8.09 -13.16
C ALA A 126 -8.55 8.30 -14.38
N PHE A 127 -8.54 7.37 -15.34
CA PHE A 127 -7.67 7.40 -16.52
C PHE A 127 -8.33 8.02 -17.76
N ILE A 128 -9.66 8.14 -17.77
CA ILE A 128 -10.44 8.53 -18.94
C ILE A 128 -11.33 9.73 -18.60
N GLY A 129 -10.85 10.93 -18.94
CA GLY A 129 -11.54 12.19 -18.64
C GLY A 129 -12.97 12.29 -19.20
N ASP A 130 -13.25 11.67 -20.35
CA ASP A 130 -14.58 11.69 -20.99
C ASP A 130 -15.66 11.04 -20.12
N LYS A 131 -15.30 10.05 -19.30
CA LYS A 131 -16.24 9.39 -18.37
C LYS A 131 -16.64 10.31 -17.23
N LEU A 132 -15.73 11.17 -16.76
CA LEU A 132 -15.98 12.05 -15.62
C LEU A 132 -17.17 12.98 -15.87
N GLU A 133 -17.25 13.58 -17.06
CA GLU A 133 -18.35 14.46 -17.42
C GLU A 133 -19.69 13.71 -17.50
N ARG A 134 -19.70 12.48 -18.04
CA ARG A 134 -20.90 11.62 -18.09
C ARG A 134 -21.37 11.24 -16.68
N GLN A 135 -20.45 10.87 -15.79
CA GLN A 135 -20.74 10.52 -14.41
C GLN A 135 -21.29 11.72 -13.61
N THR A 136 -20.74 12.92 -13.82
CA THR A 136 -21.26 14.18 -13.24
C THR A 136 -22.70 14.46 -13.67
N ARG A 137 -23.06 14.22 -14.95
CA ARG A 137 -24.43 14.40 -15.44
C ARG A 137 -25.41 13.40 -14.81
N PHE A 138 -24.99 12.15 -14.63
CA PHE A 138 -25.84 11.19 -13.93
C PHE A 138 -26.04 11.58 -12.46
N LEU A 139 -24.98 12.05 -11.78
CA LEU A 139 -25.10 12.59 -10.41
C LEU A 139 -26.12 13.73 -10.30
N TYR A 140 -26.13 14.65 -11.27
CA TYR A 140 -27.16 15.69 -11.35
C TYR A 140 -28.58 15.10 -11.36
N HIS A 141 -28.83 14.11 -12.22
CA HIS A 141 -30.13 13.45 -12.30
C HIS A 141 -30.48 12.68 -11.02
N SER A 142 -29.50 12.03 -10.38
CA SER A 142 -29.69 11.32 -9.12
C SER A 142 -30.11 12.27 -7.99
N ILE A 143 -29.43 13.42 -7.84
CA ILE A 143 -29.80 14.42 -6.83
C ILE A 143 -31.21 14.97 -7.09
N ARG A 144 -31.53 15.27 -8.35
CA ARG A 144 -32.89 15.72 -8.71
C ARG A 144 -33.92 14.68 -8.33
N ARG A 145 -33.67 13.40 -8.65
CA ARG A 145 -34.57 12.30 -8.34
C ARG A 145 -34.76 12.12 -6.83
N VAL A 146 -33.70 12.22 -6.04
CA VAL A 146 -33.79 12.18 -4.57
C VAL A 146 -34.66 13.33 -4.07
N LEU A 147 -34.42 14.58 -4.50
CA LEU A 147 -35.25 15.72 -4.09
C LEU A 147 -36.74 15.54 -4.44
N GLU A 148 -37.06 14.91 -5.58
CA GLU A 148 -38.44 14.58 -5.97
C GLU A 148 -39.11 13.58 -5.00
N LEU A 149 -38.36 12.60 -4.49
CA LEU A 149 -38.87 11.65 -3.48
C LEU A 149 -39.22 12.36 -2.16
N TYR A 150 -38.45 13.39 -1.79
CA TYR A 150 -38.66 14.18 -0.57
C TYR A 150 -39.53 15.42 -0.76
N LYS A 151 -40.28 15.56 -1.86
CA LYS A 151 -41.15 16.73 -2.11
C LYS A 151 -42.19 16.99 -0.99
N HIS A 152 -42.49 15.98 -0.19
CA HIS A 152 -43.42 16.03 0.93
C HIS A 152 -42.80 16.67 2.19
N VAL A 153 -41.47 16.78 2.25
CA VAL A 153 -40.73 17.39 3.37
C VAL A 153 -40.36 18.83 3.00
N ALA A 154 -40.93 19.80 3.71
CA ALA A 154 -40.59 21.19 3.54
C ALA A 154 -39.11 21.43 3.90
N ASN A 155 -38.43 22.30 3.14
CA ASN A 155 -37.04 22.69 3.41
C ASN A 155 -36.02 21.54 3.52
N ILE A 156 -36.30 20.39 2.88
CA ILE A 156 -35.36 19.27 2.82
C ILE A 156 -33.97 19.71 2.35
N ARG A 157 -32.93 19.17 2.98
CA ARG A 157 -31.53 19.33 2.57
C ARG A 157 -30.82 18.00 2.48
N ILE A 158 -29.70 17.98 1.75
CA ILE A 158 -28.92 16.78 1.44
C ILE A 158 -27.46 16.99 1.85
N ILE A 159 -26.83 15.93 2.35
CA ILE A 159 -25.36 15.82 2.46
C ILE A 159 -24.84 14.96 1.30
N LEU A 160 -23.77 15.42 0.65
CA LEU A 160 -23.09 14.68 -0.41
C LEU A 160 -21.76 14.12 0.12
N ILE A 161 -21.53 12.83 -0.07
CA ILE A 161 -20.30 12.15 0.32
C ILE A 161 -19.64 11.57 -0.93
N GLY A 162 -18.42 12.00 -1.24
CA GLY A 162 -17.66 11.48 -2.38
C GLY A 162 -16.42 10.73 -1.93
N HIS A 163 -16.22 9.51 -2.43
CA HIS A 163 -14.98 8.76 -2.19
C HIS A 163 -14.08 8.81 -3.43
N SER A 164 -12.79 9.10 -3.25
CA SER A 164 -11.81 9.14 -4.34
C SER A 164 -12.28 10.07 -5.47
N ILE A 165 -12.33 9.62 -6.73
CA ILE A 165 -12.85 10.43 -7.85
C ILE A 165 -14.32 10.89 -7.64
N GLY A 166 -15.12 10.21 -6.83
CA GLY A 166 -16.50 10.59 -6.53
C GLY A 166 -16.61 11.99 -5.89
N GLY A 167 -15.65 12.37 -5.04
CA GLY A 167 -15.59 13.73 -4.49
C GLY A 167 -15.31 14.80 -5.55
N LEU A 168 -14.50 14.46 -6.55
CA LEU A 168 -14.24 15.34 -7.69
C LEU A 168 -15.48 15.49 -8.59
N LEU A 169 -16.26 14.43 -8.78
CA LEU A 169 -17.54 14.50 -9.52
C LEU A 169 -18.52 15.46 -8.85
N ILE A 170 -18.61 15.43 -7.51
CA ILE A 170 -19.41 16.40 -6.75
C ILE A 170 -18.89 17.82 -6.99
N ARG A 171 -17.58 18.06 -6.91
CA ARG A 171 -17.01 19.39 -7.18
C ARG A 171 -17.27 19.85 -8.61
N SER A 172 -17.21 18.94 -9.58
CA SER A 172 -17.57 19.21 -10.98
C SER A 172 -19.03 19.63 -11.11
N LEU A 173 -19.94 18.98 -10.39
CA LEU A 173 -21.36 19.33 -10.38
C LEU A 173 -21.60 20.76 -9.89
N LEU A 174 -20.86 21.22 -8.88
CA LEU A 174 -20.96 22.60 -8.35
C LEU A 174 -20.61 23.67 -9.40
N THR A 175 -19.89 23.30 -10.47
CA THR A 175 -19.56 24.20 -11.58
C THR A 175 -20.68 24.38 -12.60
N LYS A 176 -21.72 23.54 -12.56
CA LYS A 176 -22.75 23.47 -13.60
C LYS A 176 -23.88 24.46 -13.33
N ASP A 177 -24.17 25.34 -14.29
CA ASP A 177 -25.25 26.33 -14.16
C ASP A 177 -26.62 25.71 -13.83
N PRO A 178 -27.06 24.59 -14.45
CA PRO A 178 -28.35 23.97 -14.13
C PRO A 178 -28.45 23.46 -12.68
N PHE A 179 -27.32 23.20 -12.01
CA PHE A 179 -27.31 22.74 -10.63
C PHE A 179 -27.49 23.89 -9.62
N ARG A 180 -27.31 25.15 -10.03
CA ARG A 180 -27.36 26.30 -9.11
C ARG A 180 -28.64 26.40 -8.29
N GLN A 181 -29.78 26.04 -8.89
CA GLN A 181 -31.08 26.03 -8.20
C GLN A 181 -31.15 25.02 -7.03
N PHE A 182 -30.32 23.98 -7.04
CA PHE A 182 -30.26 22.96 -6.00
C PHE A 182 -29.23 23.26 -4.91
N LEU A 183 -28.31 24.23 -5.13
CA LEU A 183 -27.27 24.57 -4.15
C LEU A 183 -27.80 24.90 -2.75
N PRO A 184 -28.89 25.68 -2.57
CA PRO A 184 -29.43 25.97 -1.23
C PRO A 184 -29.94 24.74 -0.47
N ARG A 185 -30.16 23.62 -1.19
CA ARG A 185 -30.59 22.34 -0.64
C ARG A 185 -29.40 21.45 -0.25
N ILE A 186 -28.15 21.86 -0.49
CA ILE A 186 -26.97 21.09 -0.11
C ILE A 186 -26.42 21.65 1.19
N SER A 187 -26.47 20.86 2.26
CA SER A 187 -25.95 21.28 3.58
C SER A 187 -24.43 21.19 3.64
N MET A 188 -23.86 20.12 3.10
CA MET A 188 -22.47 19.78 3.28
C MET A 188 -21.97 18.90 2.13
N VAL A 189 -20.73 19.11 1.72
CA VAL A 189 -19.97 18.17 0.89
C VAL A 189 -18.84 17.58 1.74
N LEU A 190 -18.81 16.27 1.85
CA LEU A 190 -17.73 15.51 2.49
C LEU A 190 -16.99 14.69 1.41
N THR A 191 -15.68 14.86 1.30
CA THR A 191 -14.85 14.05 0.41
C THR A 191 -13.89 13.17 1.21
N LEU A 192 -13.89 11.87 0.94
CA LEU A 192 -13.01 10.88 1.56
C LEU A 192 -11.93 10.48 0.55
N SER A 193 -10.65 10.60 0.93
CA SER A 193 -9.48 10.27 0.10
C SER A 193 -9.60 10.78 -1.33
N THR A 194 -10.08 12.01 -1.50
CA THR A 194 -10.29 12.62 -2.82
C THR A 194 -9.08 13.46 -3.21
N PRO A 195 -8.50 13.26 -4.40
CA PRO A 195 -7.45 14.13 -4.89
C PRO A 195 -8.08 15.46 -5.31
N ASN A 196 -8.20 16.42 -4.40
CA ASN A 196 -8.84 17.71 -4.66
C ASN A 196 -7.95 18.69 -5.42
N ARG A 197 -6.64 18.63 -5.23
CA ARG A 197 -5.70 19.60 -5.80
C ARG A 197 -5.40 19.34 -7.28
N HIS A 198 -5.05 18.10 -7.61
CA HIS A 198 -4.68 17.65 -8.95
C HIS A 198 -4.77 16.12 -9.02
N PRO A 199 -4.83 15.50 -10.22
CA PRO A 199 -4.98 14.07 -10.32
C PRO A 199 -3.79 13.34 -9.68
N ALA A 200 -4.07 12.20 -9.03
CA ALA A 200 -3.05 11.29 -8.54
C ALA A 200 -2.20 10.71 -9.69
N ILE A 201 -2.81 10.55 -10.87
CA ILE A 201 -2.14 10.13 -12.10
C ILE A 201 -2.67 11.00 -13.26
N GLY A 202 -1.81 11.83 -13.83
CA GLY A 202 -2.15 12.82 -14.86
C GLY A 202 -1.70 12.45 -16.28
N TYR A 203 -2.00 11.25 -16.80
CA TYR A 203 -1.58 10.88 -18.17
C TYR A 203 -2.44 11.49 -19.29
N ASN A 204 -3.68 11.86 -18.98
CA ASN A 204 -4.66 12.27 -19.96
C ASN A 204 -4.93 13.79 -19.85
N TYR A 205 -4.78 14.48 -20.98
CA TYR A 205 -5.05 15.91 -21.10
C TYR A 205 -6.48 16.31 -20.69
N GLN A 206 -7.49 15.52 -21.08
CA GLN A 206 -8.88 15.75 -20.72
C GLN A 206 -9.07 15.69 -19.20
N THR A 207 -8.40 14.76 -18.52
CA THR A 207 -8.43 14.65 -17.05
C THR A 207 -7.80 15.89 -16.41
N ILE A 208 -6.62 16.32 -16.87
CA ILE A 208 -5.97 17.53 -16.34
C ILE A 208 -6.87 18.78 -16.51
N ARG A 209 -7.41 18.99 -17.71
CA ARG A 209 -8.37 20.08 -17.99
C ARG A 209 -9.62 20.03 -17.12
N PHE A 210 -10.10 18.84 -16.79
CA PHE A 210 -11.25 18.67 -15.92
C PHE A 210 -10.95 19.19 -14.51
N TYR A 211 -9.78 18.85 -13.95
CA TYR A 211 -9.32 19.36 -12.65
C TYR A 211 -9.08 20.87 -12.68
N GLU A 212 -8.39 21.40 -13.70
CA GLU A 212 -8.13 22.84 -13.85
C GLU A 212 -9.42 23.66 -13.83
N ARG A 213 -10.43 23.22 -14.59
CA ARG A 213 -11.73 23.89 -14.63
C ARG A 213 -12.41 23.93 -13.27
N ILE A 214 -12.41 22.79 -12.56
CA ILE A 214 -13.00 22.70 -11.23
C ILE A 214 -12.25 23.59 -10.25
N HIS A 215 -10.92 23.55 -10.27
CA HIS A 215 -10.07 24.34 -9.40
C HIS A 215 -10.27 25.84 -9.61
N HIS A 216 -10.20 26.31 -10.86
CA HIS A 216 -10.43 27.72 -11.19
C HIS A 216 -11.84 28.20 -10.83
N TYR A 217 -12.87 27.38 -11.10
CA TYR A 217 -14.23 27.73 -10.70
C TYR A 217 -14.35 27.81 -9.17
N TYR A 218 -13.81 26.83 -8.45
CA TYR A 218 -13.83 26.80 -7.00
C TYR A 218 -13.12 28.03 -6.42
N GLN A 219 -11.90 28.34 -6.84
CA GLN A 219 -11.16 29.52 -6.37
C GLN A 219 -11.90 30.84 -6.61
N SER A 220 -12.52 31.01 -7.78
CA SER A 220 -13.23 32.25 -8.14
C SER A 220 -14.59 32.39 -7.46
N HIS A 221 -15.25 31.29 -7.12
CA HIS A 221 -16.64 31.31 -6.64
C HIS A 221 -16.82 30.82 -5.19
N ARG A 222 -15.75 30.33 -4.54
CA ARG A 222 -15.86 29.74 -3.21
C ARG A 222 -16.38 30.72 -2.15
N ASN A 223 -15.93 31.97 -2.21
CA ASN A 223 -16.32 33.03 -1.27
C ASN A 223 -17.54 33.84 -1.74
N THR A 224 -18.14 33.51 -2.88
CA THR A 224 -19.29 34.23 -3.44
C THR A 224 -20.50 33.31 -3.60
N LYS A 225 -20.52 32.48 -4.65
CA LYS A 225 -21.66 31.59 -4.96
C LYS A 225 -21.73 30.34 -4.08
N LEU A 226 -20.61 29.93 -3.50
CA LEU A 226 -20.52 28.72 -2.68
C LEU A 226 -20.24 29.06 -1.20
N SER A 227 -20.35 30.32 -0.77
CA SER A 227 -19.98 30.79 0.58
C SER A 227 -20.63 29.96 1.68
N ASP A 228 -21.90 29.64 1.49
CA ASP A 228 -22.78 29.05 2.50
C ASP A 228 -22.64 27.51 2.57
N LEU A 229 -21.82 26.91 1.70
CA LEU A 229 -21.57 25.47 1.69
C LEU A 229 -20.44 25.12 2.65
N ASN A 230 -20.66 24.13 3.53
CA ASN A 230 -19.57 23.52 4.31
C ASN A 230 -18.91 22.42 3.46
N PHE A 231 -17.59 22.51 3.28
CA PHE A 231 -16.82 21.54 2.51
C PHE A 231 -15.76 20.89 3.40
N VAL A 232 -15.83 19.58 3.57
CA VAL A 232 -14.89 18.82 4.40
C VAL A 232 -14.17 17.79 3.55
N SER A 233 -12.85 17.75 3.65
CA SER A 233 -11.98 16.80 2.98
C SER A 233 -11.18 15.99 3.99
N ILE A 234 -11.38 14.67 4.01
CA ILE A 234 -10.69 13.75 4.93
C ILE A 234 -9.78 12.82 4.13
N GLY A 235 -8.50 12.79 4.48
CA GLY A 235 -7.48 11.93 3.85
C GLY A 235 -7.02 10.79 4.75
N GLY A 236 -6.65 9.66 4.16
CA GLY A 236 -6.21 8.46 4.89
C GLY A 236 -4.82 8.52 5.55
N SER A 237 -4.09 9.64 5.44
CA SER A 237 -2.69 9.79 5.92
C SER A 237 -1.71 8.88 5.14
N TYR A 238 -0.67 8.36 5.79
CA TYR A 238 0.46 7.70 5.15
C TYR A 238 0.12 6.38 4.46
N GLN A 239 -0.92 5.66 4.91
CA GLN A 239 -1.34 4.37 4.33
C GLN A 239 -2.14 4.52 3.02
N ASP A 240 -2.66 5.71 2.69
CA ASP A 240 -3.31 5.93 1.40
C ASP A 240 -2.28 6.10 0.29
N MET A 241 -1.88 4.98 -0.31
CA MET A 241 -0.86 4.96 -1.35
C MET A 241 -1.32 5.53 -2.70
N ILE A 242 -2.64 5.72 -2.90
CA ILE A 242 -3.20 6.25 -4.14
C ILE A 242 -3.33 7.76 -4.05
N VAL A 243 -3.97 8.25 -2.98
CA VAL A 243 -4.22 9.68 -2.77
C VAL A 243 -3.37 10.15 -1.60
N ARG A 244 -2.27 10.81 -1.96
CA ARG A 244 -1.31 11.34 -0.99
C ARG A 244 -1.94 12.44 -0.13
N PRO A 245 -1.48 12.64 1.12
CA PRO A 245 -1.99 13.67 2.03
C PRO A 245 -2.01 15.09 1.44
N ASP A 246 -1.05 15.44 0.59
CA ASP A 246 -1.00 16.77 -0.04
C ASP A 246 -2.14 17.03 -1.05
N LEU A 247 -2.73 15.97 -1.61
CA LEU A 247 -3.75 16.06 -2.64
C LEU A 247 -5.14 16.38 -2.10
N ILE A 248 -5.41 16.08 -0.82
CA ILE A 248 -6.75 16.25 -0.23
C ILE A 248 -7.13 17.72 -0.01
N ARG A 249 -6.13 18.61 -0.04
CA ARG A 249 -6.25 20.03 0.27
C ARG A 249 -7.15 20.77 -0.72
N LEU A 250 -8.00 21.65 -0.19
CA LEU A 250 -8.91 22.48 -0.99
C LEU A 250 -8.26 23.79 -1.47
N ASN A 251 -7.17 24.23 -0.85
CA ASN A 251 -6.48 25.51 -1.13
C ASN A 251 -7.45 26.71 -1.15
N SER A 252 -8.21 26.86 -0.07
CA SER A 252 -9.21 27.91 0.10
C SER A 252 -9.00 28.65 1.41
N SER A 253 -9.32 29.94 1.44
CA SER A 253 -9.31 30.76 2.66
C SER A 253 -10.69 30.82 3.33
N ASN A 254 -11.68 30.09 2.81
CA ASN A 254 -13.03 30.11 3.36
C ASN A 254 -13.07 29.38 4.71
N PRO A 255 -13.65 29.97 5.77
CA PRO A 255 -13.73 29.33 7.08
C PRO A 255 -14.61 28.06 7.10
N ASN A 256 -15.46 27.86 6.09
CA ASN A 256 -16.31 26.69 5.95
C ASN A 256 -15.64 25.54 5.17
N ASP A 257 -14.35 25.67 4.83
CA ASP A 257 -13.54 24.61 4.22
C ASP A 257 -12.60 23.98 5.26
N LEU A 258 -12.67 22.66 5.41
CA LEU A 258 -11.81 21.91 6.32
C LEU A 258 -11.12 20.77 5.58
N SER A 259 -9.79 20.69 5.65
CA SER A 259 -9.01 19.54 5.18
C SER A 259 -8.27 18.92 6.36
N ILE A 260 -8.42 17.61 6.57
CA ILE A 260 -7.86 16.91 7.73
C ILE A 260 -7.50 15.45 7.41
N LEU A 261 -6.51 14.90 8.11
CA LEU A 261 -6.15 13.48 8.01
C LEU A 261 -6.85 12.64 9.08
N THR A 262 -7.13 11.37 8.79
CA THR A 262 -7.79 10.45 9.75
C THR A 262 -6.99 10.28 11.04
N THR A 263 -5.67 10.44 10.99
CA THR A 263 -4.80 10.43 12.17
C THR A 263 -4.99 11.66 13.06
N ALA A 264 -5.45 12.80 12.53
CA ALA A 264 -5.69 14.02 13.29
C ALA A 264 -7.11 14.12 13.87
N ILE A 265 -8.06 13.31 13.39
CA ILE A 265 -9.44 13.34 13.88
C ILE A 265 -9.53 12.72 15.29
N PRO A 266 -10.06 13.44 16.30
CA PRO A 266 -10.29 12.89 17.64
C PRO A 266 -11.15 11.61 17.60
N ASP A 267 -10.88 10.65 18.47
CA ASP A 267 -11.51 9.31 18.48
C ASP A 267 -11.19 8.40 17.27
N VAL A 268 -10.50 8.90 16.23
CA VAL A 268 -10.07 8.11 15.07
C VAL A 268 -8.59 7.74 15.20
N TRP A 269 -7.67 8.71 15.15
CA TRP A 269 -6.21 8.55 15.36
C TRP A 269 -5.57 7.33 14.66
N VAL A 270 -6.09 6.94 13.50
CA VAL A 270 -5.57 5.82 12.71
C VAL A 270 -5.39 6.24 11.27
N SER A 271 -4.30 5.80 10.66
CA SER A 271 -4.07 5.90 9.23
C SER A 271 -4.94 4.87 8.52
N ALA A 272 -5.59 5.26 7.44
CA ALA A 272 -6.48 4.42 6.66
C ALA A 272 -5.95 4.33 5.24
N ASP A 273 -5.79 3.11 4.71
CA ASP A 273 -5.54 2.94 3.28
C ASP A 273 -6.72 3.45 2.42
N HIS A 274 -6.50 3.54 1.11
CA HIS A 274 -7.45 4.14 0.17
C HIS A 274 -8.85 3.50 0.24
N LEU A 275 -8.94 2.17 0.42
CA LEU A 275 -10.22 1.49 0.51
C LEU A 275 -10.72 1.44 1.96
N CYS A 276 -9.81 1.47 2.93
CA CYS A 276 -10.13 1.44 4.35
C CYS A 276 -10.93 2.64 4.83
N ILE A 277 -10.68 3.81 4.27
CA ILE A 277 -11.34 5.04 4.71
C ILE A 277 -12.88 4.96 4.67
N VAL A 278 -13.47 4.12 3.82
CA VAL A 278 -14.93 3.94 3.74
C VAL A 278 -15.50 2.84 4.65
N TRP A 279 -14.67 2.09 5.38
CA TRP A 279 -15.12 1.05 6.31
C TRP A 279 -14.46 1.08 7.69
N CYS A 280 -13.50 1.97 7.90
CA CYS A 280 -12.83 2.19 9.19
C CYS A 280 -13.86 2.54 10.28
N ARG A 281 -14.10 1.61 11.22
CA ARG A 281 -15.19 1.71 12.20
C ARG A 281 -15.11 2.98 13.03
N GLN A 282 -13.91 3.38 13.46
CA GLN A 282 -13.69 4.59 14.24
C GLN A 282 -14.20 5.83 13.47
N LEU A 283 -13.84 5.95 12.19
CA LEU A 283 -14.27 7.05 11.32
C LEU A 283 -15.78 6.98 11.02
N MET A 284 -16.32 5.79 10.70
CA MET A 284 -17.75 5.63 10.40
C MET A 284 -18.64 6.04 11.59
N ILE A 285 -18.25 5.67 12.81
CA ILE A 285 -18.94 6.09 14.03
C ILE A 285 -18.85 7.60 14.21
N LYS A 286 -17.67 8.19 13.97
CA LYS A 286 -17.46 9.62 14.15
C LYS A 286 -18.29 10.45 13.17
N LEU A 287 -18.26 10.09 11.88
CA LEU A 287 -19.02 10.78 10.84
C LEU A 287 -20.53 10.70 11.08
N ASN A 288 -21.05 9.52 11.46
CA ASN A 288 -22.47 9.39 11.75
C ASN A 288 -22.93 10.22 12.95
N ARG A 289 -22.14 10.29 14.03
CA ARG A 289 -22.45 11.19 15.16
C ARG A 289 -22.55 12.64 14.71
N MET A 290 -21.57 13.09 13.93
CA MET A 290 -21.60 14.43 13.35
C MET A 290 -22.85 14.65 12.48
N PHE A 291 -23.22 13.69 11.63
CA PHE A 291 -24.42 13.82 10.79
C PHE A 291 -25.72 13.89 11.61
N PHE A 292 -25.85 13.10 12.67
CA PHE A 292 -27.01 13.20 13.57
C PHE A 292 -27.07 14.54 14.30
N ASP A 293 -25.93 15.09 14.72
CA ASP A 293 -25.88 16.40 15.38
C ASP A 293 -26.11 17.56 14.41
N LEU A 294 -25.97 17.33 13.09
CA LEU A 294 -26.35 18.29 12.05
C LEU A 294 -27.85 18.30 11.75
N ILE A 295 -28.65 17.41 12.36
CA ILE A 295 -30.11 17.40 12.26
C ILE A 295 -30.67 18.31 13.34
N ASP A 296 -31.48 19.28 12.91
CA ASP A 296 -32.19 20.17 13.82
C ASP A 296 -33.27 19.39 14.60
N HIS A 297 -33.31 19.61 15.92
CA HIS A 297 -34.17 18.82 16.82
C HIS A 297 -35.67 19.09 16.60
N ASP A 298 -36.05 20.29 16.17
CA ASP A 298 -37.45 20.69 16.05
C ASP A 298 -38.01 20.33 14.67
N THR A 299 -37.23 20.61 13.63
CA THR A 299 -37.64 20.40 12.23
C THR A 299 -37.29 19.02 11.69
N LEU A 300 -36.41 18.28 12.39
CA LEU A 300 -35.88 16.97 12.01
C LEU A 300 -35.18 16.93 10.65
N VAL A 301 -34.84 18.09 10.07
CA VAL A 301 -34.06 18.24 8.84
C VAL A 301 -32.66 18.77 9.12
N PHE A 302 -31.74 18.68 8.16
CA PHE A 302 -30.40 19.26 8.37
C PHE A 302 -30.44 20.79 8.54
N ILE A 303 -29.66 21.28 9.49
CA ILE A 303 -29.56 22.68 9.91
C ILE A 303 -29.28 23.63 8.73
N GLU A 304 -29.94 24.80 8.77
CA GLU A 304 -29.79 25.88 7.79
C GLU A 304 -28.52 26.68 7.95
N SER A 305 -28.29 27.14 9.18
CA SER A 305 -27.19 28.02 9.49
C SER A 305 -25.85 27.36 9.21
N THR A 306 -25.14 27.88 8.21
CA THR A 306 -23.78 27.45 7.85
C THR A 306 -22.82 27.56 9.04
N ASP A 307 -22.94 28.62 9.84
CA ASP A 307 -22.10 28.83 11.02
C ASP A 307 -22.34 27.77 12.10
N LEU A 308 -23.60 27.42 12.36
CA LEU A 308 -23.92 26.36 13.33
C LEU A 308 -23.41 25.00 12.83
N ARG A 309 -23.58 24.70 11.54
CA ARG A 309 -23.02 23.48 10.94
C ARG A 309 -21.50 23.45 11.07
N GLN A 310 -20.81 24.57 10.79
CA GLN A 310 -19.36 24.64 10.90
C GLN A 310 -18.89 24.38 12.33
N ARG A 311 -19.54 24.97 13.34
CA ARG A 311 -19.24 24.71 14.75
C ARG A 311 -19.41 23.24 15.13
N ILE A 312 -20.44 22.56 14.61
CA ILE A 312 -20.66 21.12 14.85
C ILE A 312 -19.57 20.29 14.16
N ILE A 313 -19.21 20.64 12.92
CA ILE A 313 -18.15 19.99 12.16
C ILE A 313 -16.81 20.10 12.90
N ASP A 314 -16.43 21.31 13.32
CA ASP A 314 -15.17 21.58 14.03
C ASP A 314 -15.14 20.86 15.38
N TYR A 315 -16.27 20.84 16.11
CA TYR A 315 -16.38 20.10 17.36
C TYR A 315 -16.10 18.60 17.18
N HIS A 316 -16.62 17.99 16.11
CA HIS A 316 -16.40 16.57 15.88
C HIS A 316 -15.01 16.27 15.32
N LEU A 317 -14.52 17.08 14.37
CA LEU A 317 -13.33 16.75 13.59
C LEU A 317 -12.03 17.37 14.11
N LEU A 318 -12.09 18.47 14.85
CA LEU A 318 -10.91 19.17 15.41
C LEU A 318 -10.86 19.06 16.93
N ASP A 319 -11.91 19.53 17.61
CA ASP A 319 -11.84 19.89 19.03
C ASP A 319 -12.99 19.29 19.86
N ARG A 320 -13.08 17.95 19.92
CA ARG A 320 -14.06 17.28 20.81
C ARG A 320 -13.63 17.40 22.27
N HIS A 321 -14.27 18.28 23.03
CA HIS A 321 -13.84 18.57 24.41
C HIS A 321 -14.45 17.69 25.52
N TYR A 322 -15.70 17.24 25.43
CA TYR A 322 -16.32 16.53 26.58
C TYR A 322 -17.24 15.40 26.14
N THR A 323 -18.33 15.75 25.45
CA THR A 323 -19.38 14.82 25.09
C THR A 323 -19.14 14.22 23.71
N LYS A 324 -19.66 13.02 23.48
CA LYS A 324 -19.62 12.40 22.15
C LYS A 324 -20.59 13.04 21.15
N GLU A 325 -21.53 13.82 21.66
CA GLU A 325 -22.54 14.56 20.92
C GLU A 325 -22.28 16.05 21.12
N TYR A 326 -22.68 16.87 20.14
CA TYR A 326 -22.58 18.31 20.21
C TYR A 326 -23.55 18.84 21.30
N PRO A 327 -23.05 19.55 22.32
CA PRO A 327 -23.92 20.08 23.37
C PRO A 327 -24.73 21.29 22.87
N PRO A 328 -25.99 21.45 23.30
CA PRO A 328 -26.84 22.55 22.85
C PRO A 328 -26.32 23.95 23.24
N ASN A 329 -25.59 24.04 24.37
CA ASN A 329 -24.94 25.26 24.83
C ASN A 329 -23.45 24.99 25.06
N LEU A 330 -22.58 25.46 24.17
CA LEU A 330 -21.15 25.56 24.45
C LEU A 330 -20.86 26.88 25.17
N PRO A 331 -20.06 26.89 26.25
CA PRO A 331 -19.51 28.14 26.77
C PRO A 331 -18.71 28.83 25.66
N SER A 332 -18.79 30.16 25.57
CA SER A 332 -18.04 30.89 24.54
C SER A 332 -16.53 30.69 24.71
N THR A 333 -15.79 30.62 23.61
CA THR A 333 -14.32 30.60 23.59
C THR A 333 -13.72 31.89 24.15
N ASN A 334 -14.43 33.01 24.02
CA ASN A 334 -14.10 34.23 24.74
C ASN A 334 -14.36 33.99 26.23
N VAL A 335 -13.33 34.25 27.04
CA VAL A 335 -13.29 34.33 28.50
C VAL A 335 -14.51 35.14 29.02
N SER A 336 -15.70 34.54 29.05
CA SER A 336 -16.96 35.30 29.26
C SER A 336 -18.01 34.57 30.10
N THR A 337 -17.93 33.25 30.27
CA THR A 337 -18.76 32.56 31.25
C THR A 337 -18.20 32.76 32.65
N LEU A 338 -18.72 33.81 33.30
CA LEU A 338 -18.56 34.06 34.73
C LEU A 338 -19.19 32.91 35.52
N PHE A 339 -18.38 32.09 36.17
CA PHE A 339 -18.89 31.07 37.07
C PHE A 339 -19.16 31.67 38.45
N MET A 340 -20.43 31.87 38.81
CA MET A 340 -20.82 32.18 40.20
C MET A 340 -20.92 30.87 41.01
N MET A 341 -19.93 30.63 41.88
CA MET A 341 -19.91 29.46 42.76
C MET A 341 -21.08 29.49 43.76
N LYS A 342 -22.10 28.65 43.55
CA LYS A 342 -23.15 28.42 44.57
C LYS A 342 -22.62 27.48 45.66
N SER A 343 -22.20 28.09 46.78
CA SER A 343 -22.22 27.60 48.17
C SER A 343 -22.29 26.08 48.41
N ALA A 344 -21.21 25.38 48.11
CA ALA A 344 -20.79 24.18 48.86
C ALA A 344 -19.42 24.49 49.49
N LYS A 345 -19.09 23.88 50.63
CA LYS A 345 -17.72 23.97 51.19
C LYS A 345 -16.75 23.28 50.21
N ILE A 346 -16.21 24.04 49.26
CA ILE A 346 -15.18 23.61 48.32
C ILE A 346 -13.83 23.62 49.03
N GLU A 347 -13.04 22.55 48.85
CA GLU A 347 -11.68 22.49 49.37
C GLU A 347 -10.72 23.12 48.35
N TRP A 348 -9.92 24.09 48.79
CA TRP A 348 -8.91 24.76 47.96
C TRP A 348 -7.51 24.31 48.36
N ILE A 349 -6.71 23.86 47.39
CA ILE A 349 -5.37 23.30 47.62
C ILE A 349 -4.39 23.93 46.62
N GLU A 350 -3.38 24.64 47.11
CA GLU A 350 -2.31 25.16 46.26
C GLU A 350 -1.28 24.06 45.94
N LEU A 351 -0.97 23.90 44.66
CA LEU A 351 0.03 22.99 44.14
C LEU A 351 1.35 23.74 43.88
N LYS A 352 2.32 23.53 44.77
CA LYS A 352 3.64 24.18 44.71
C LYS A 352 4.69 23.36 43.96
N ASP A 353 4.50 22.05 43.88
CA ASP A 353 5.49 21.15 43.28
C ASP A 353 5.58 21.35 41.76
N ARG A 354 6.79 21.14 41.23
CA ARG A 354 7.06 21.20 39.78
C ARG A 354 6.22 20.15 39.03
N LEU A 355 6.15 18.95 39.59
CA LEU A 355 5.44 17.82 38.99
C LEU A 355 4.47 17.26 40.03
N VAL A 356 3.19 17.28 39.69
CA VAL A 356 2.12 16.76 40.55
C VAL A 356 1.45 15.61 39.84
N ARG A 357 1.27 14.50 40.57
CA ARG A 357 0.54 13.32 40.11
C ARG A 357 -0.52 12.97 41.13
N LEU A 358 -1.78 12.99 40.71
CA LEU A 358 -2.92 12.69 41.57
C LEU A 358 -3.80 11.66 40.88
N SER A 359 -4.24 10.65 41.63
CA SER A 359 -5.18 9.63 41.14
C SER A 359 -6.24 9.39 42.20
N PHE A 360 -7.49 9.60 41.83
CA PHE A 360 -8.64 9.44 42.69
C PHE A 360 -9.58 8.39 42.11
N VAL A 361 -9.95 7.39 42.91
CA VAL A 361 -10.98 6.41 42.52
C VAL A 361 -12.38 7.02 42.64
N LYS A 362 -12.58 7.88 43.65
CA LYS A 362 -13.83 8.60 43.92
C LYS A 362 -13.52 9.97 44.53
N ILE A 363 -14.35 10.96 44.25
CA ILE A 363 -14.28 12.31 44.83
C ILE A 363 -15.60 12.59 45.53
N ILE A 364 -15.56 12.83 46.85
CA ILE A 364 -16.76 13.00 47.68
C ILE A 364 -17.16 14.47 47.78
N ARG A 365 -16.18 15.38 47.83
CA ARG A 365 -16.36 16.84 47.92
C ARG A 365 -15.63 17.50 46.75
N PRO A 366 -16.13 18.63 46.22
CA PRO A 366 -15.43 19.36 45.15
C PRO A 366 -14.08 19.88 45.67
N ILE A 367 -13.04 19.70 44.85
CA ILE A 367 -11.67 20.13 45.17
C ILE A 367 -11.18 21.04 44.05
N ASN A 368 -10.67 22.22 44.41
CA ASN A 368 -10.01 23.14 43.50
C ASN A 368 -8.51 23.14 43.77
N TYR A 369 -7.74 22.69 42.78
CA TYR A 369 -6.29 22.80 42.78
C TYR A 369 -5.86 24.12 42.15
N LEU A 370 -5.06 24.89 42.88
CA LEU A 370 -4.53 26.19 42.44
C LEU A 370 -3.08 26.05 42.00
N ILE A 371 -2.75 26.61 40.84
CA ILE A 371 -1.39 26.67 40.31
C ILE A 371 -1.07 28.14 40.07
N SER A 372 -0.13 28.68 40.85
CA SER A 372 0.37 30.05 40.70
C SER A 372 1.15 30.22 39.40
N LEU A 373 0.76 31.21 38.59
CA LEU A 373 1.43 31.56 37.35
C LEU A 373 2.70 32.38 37.64
N LYS A 374 3.80 32.07 36.94
CA LYS A 374 5.08 32.79 37.05
C LYS A 374 5.62 33.10 35.68
N GLU A 375 6.32 34.22 35.54
CA GLU A 375 6.92 34.63 34.28
C GLU A 375 7.85 33.54 33.73
N ARG A 376 7.82 33.35 32.40
CA ARG A 376 8.59 32.39 31.61
C ARG A 376 8.34 30.91 31.95
N GLU A 377 7.32 30.62 32.77
CA GLU A 377 6.85 29.25 33.02
C GLU A 377 5.76 28.83 32.03
N MET A 378 5.74 27.55 31.73
CA MET A 378 4.68 26.88 31.00
C MET A 378 4.18 25.70 31.83
N THR A 379 2.87 25.45 31.78
CA THR A 379 2.23 24.35 32.49
C THR A 379 1.63 23.37 31.48
N ALA A 380 2.11 22.13 31.49
CA ALA A 380 1.51 21.03 30.73
C ALA A 380 0.65 20.17 31.66
N ILE A 381 -0.58 19.87 31.24
CA ILE A 381 -1.56 19.13 32.02
C ILE A 381 -2.02 17.90 31.24
N TYR A 382 -2.10 16.77 31.90
CA TYR A 382 -2.83 15.58 31.47
C TYR A 382 -3.94 15.29 32.47
N LEU A 383 -5.15 15.08 31.96
CA LEU A 383 -6.36 14.80 32.72
C LEU A 383 -7.04 13.56 32.16
N GLU A 384 -7.47 12.65 33.02
CA GLU A 384 -8.34 11.53 32.68
C GLU A 384 -9.52 11.54 33.64
N GLY A 385 -10.75 11.44 33.13
CA GLY A 385 -11.94 11.37 33.98
C GLY A 385 -13.22 11.82 33.30
N ASN A 386 -14.23 12.12 34.11
CA ASN A 386 -15.47 12.76 33.65
C ASN A 386 -15.29 14.27 33.71
N LEU A 387 -14.76 14.85 32.62
CA LEU A 387 -14.43 16.27 32.56
C LEU A 387 -15.68 17.07 32.21
N THR A 388 -15.85 18.18 32.91
CA THR A 388 -16.91 19.17 32.70
C THR A 388 -16.32 20.45 32.11
N PRO A 389 -17.14 21.34 31.51
CA PRO A 389 -16.63 22.58 30.92
C PRO A 389 -15.90 23.48 31.91
N ASP A 390 -16.10 23.35 33.21
CA ASP A 390 -15.45 24.09 34.29
C ASP A 390 -14.26 23.37 34.92
N THR A 391 -13.76 22.28 34.32
CA THR A 391 -12.65 21.50 34.91
C THR A 391 -11.33 22.27 34.96
N ILE A 392 -10.98 23.00 33.91
CA ILE A 392 -9.84 23.93 33.89
C ILE A 392 -10.38 25.35 33.79
N MET A 393 -9.94 26.19 34.73
CA MET A 393 -10.34 27.58 34.83
C MET A 393 -9.13 28.46 35.09
N ILE A 394 -9.32 29.76 34.94
CA ILE A 394 -8.35 30.78 35.30
C ILE A 394 -9.01 31.88 36.10
N GLY A 395 -8.30 32.42 37.08
CA GLY A 395 -8.83 33.45 37.96
C GLY A 395 -7.78 34.10 38.84
N ASN A 396 -8.24 35.05 39.65
CA ASN A 396 -7.42 35.74 40.64
C ASN A 396 -7.74 35.24 42.03
N CYS A 397 -6.72 34.67 42.68
CA CYS A 397 -6.87 33.98 43.96
C CYS A 397 -5.88 34.54 44.98
N GLU A 398 -6.39 34.82 46.17
CA GLU A 398 -5.61 35.32 47.30
C GLU A 398 -5.77 34.40 48.51
N PRO A 399 -4.73 34.25 49.35
CA PRO A 399 -4.83 33.52 50.59
C PRO A 399 -5.72 34.28 51.59
N LYS A 400 -6.75 33.63 52.09
CA LYS A 400 -7.65 34.11 53.13
C LYS A 400 -7.01 33.89 54.50
N SER A 401 -6.69 34.98 55.19
CA SER A 401 -6.19 34.96 56.56
C SER A 401 -7.36 34.85 57.54
N GLU A 402 -7.75 33.64 57.92
CA GLU A 402 -8.64 33.44 59.07
C GLU A 402 -7.83 33.40 60.38
N PRO A 403 -8.13 34.27 61.36
CA PRO A 403 -7.51 34.19 62.67
C PRO A 403 -8.02 32.91 63.34
N ASN A 404 -7.12 31.94 63.55
CA ASN A 404 -7.29 30.63 64.23
C ASN A 404 -7.33 29.36 63.37
N VAL A 405 -7.00 29.40 62.07
CA VAL A 405 -6.89 28.18 61.24
C VAL A 405 -5.46 28.03 60.68
N THR A 406 -4.82 26.88 60.94
CA THR A 406 -3.44 26.57 60.47
C THR A 406 -3.36 26.22 58.98
N LYS A 407 -4.50 25.99 58.31
CA LYS A 407 -4.59 25.81 56.87
C LYS A 407 -4.87 27.16 56.21
N THR A 408 -4.00 27.58 55.29
CA THR A 408 -4.25 28.71 54.39
C THR A 408 -5.46 28.40 53.53
N ALA A 409 -6.61 29.00 53.85
CA ALA A 409 -7.76 28.99 52.96
C ALA A 409 -7.44 29.93 51.77
N PHE A 410 -7.90 29.61 50.56
CA PHE A 410 -7.81 30.50 49.42
C PHE A 410 -9.20 30.96 49.02
N GLU A 411 -9.32 32.21 48.62
CA GLU A 411 -10.54 32.76 48.06
C GLU A 411 -10.20 33.42 46.72
N CYS A 412 -10.86 32.97 45.66
CA CYS A 412 -10.71 33.58 44.35
C CYS A 412 -11.77 34.66 44.19
N ASN A 413 -11.35 35.92 44.32
CA ASN A 413 -12.23 37.08 44.19
C ASN A 413 -12.33 37.48 42.71
N GLY A 414 -13.56 37.67 42.22
CA GLY A 414 -13.83 38.21 40.88
C GLY A 414 -14.27 37.18 39.84
N ASN A 415 -14.09 37.53 38.57
CA ASN A 415 -14.56 36.73 37.44
C ASN A 415 -13.62 35.55 37.15
N ILE A 416 -14.07 34.33 37.46
CA ILE A 416 -13.40 33.08 37.06
C ILE A 416 -13.91 32.68 35.68
N TYR A 417 -12.99 32.29 34.81
CA TYR A 417 -13.29 31.90 33.43
C TYR A 417 -12.81 30.50 33.13
N THR A 418 -13.54 29.78 32.26
CA THR A 418 -13.12 28.45 31.82
C THR A 418 -12.05 28.51 30.73
N LEU A 419 -11.04 27.65 30.86
CA LEU A 419 -10.04 27.37 29.83
C LEU A 419 -10.12 25.93 29.32
N SER A 420 -11.12 25.16 29.74
CA SER A 420 -11.23 23.73 29.38
C SER A 420 -11.33 23.51 27.86
N LEU A 421 -11.86 24.48 27.11
CA LEU A 421 -11.91 24.48 25.63
C LEU A 421 -10.53 24.63 24.97
N MET A 422 -9.49 25.00 25.72
CA MET A 422 -8.11 25.04 25.21
C MET A 422 -7.38 23.69 25.35
N THR A 423 -8.04 22.68 25.93
CA THR A 423 -7.51 21.33 26.00
C THR A 423 -7.90 20.52 24.78
N ARG A 424 -7.04 19.56 24.42
CA ARG A 424 -7.27 18.62 23.33
C ARG A 424 -7.46 17.21 23.86
N LEU A 425 -8.34 16.47 23.19
CA LEU A 425 -8.54 15.07 23.48
C LEU A 425 -7.26 14.27 23.15
N ALA A 426 -6.83 13.44 24.08
CA ALA A 426 -5.69 12.55 23.94
C ALA A 426 -6.15 11.13 23.55
N PRO A 427 -5.35 10.43 22.71
CA PRO A 427 -5.69 9.08 22.26
C PRO A 427 -5.88 8.08 23.40
N ARG A 428 -6.75 7.07 23.16
CA ARG A 428 -7.15 6.10 24.17
C ARG A 428 -6.83 4.65 23.82
N LEU A 429 -6.26 3.95 24.81
CA LEU A 429 -6.16 2.49 24.88
C LEU A 429 -6.98 2.02 26.08
N ASN A 430 -8.05 1.24 25.86
CA ASN A 430 -8.79 0.45 26.85
C ASN A 430 -9.33 1.13 28.14
N SER A 431 -9.17 2.43 28.37
CA SER A 431 -9.84 3.14 29.49
C SER A 431 -11.36 3.16 29.28
N LYS A 432 -12.17 3.61 30.25
CA LYS A 432 -13.60 3.96 30.08
C LYS A 432 -13.80 5.47 29.83
N TRP A 433 -12.85 6.29 30.30
CA TRP A 433 -12.96 7.74 30.40
C TRP A 433 -12.23 8.48 29.28
N ASP A 434 -12.61 9.73 29.05
CA ASP A 434 -11.93 10.61 28.10
C ASP A 434 -10.67 11.19 28.75
N ARG A 435 -9.70 11.55 27.91
CA ARG A 435 -8.38 12.02 28.32
C ARG A 435 -8.07 13.32 27.62
N HIS A 436 -7.58 14.30 28.35
CA HIS A 436 -7.30 15.63 27.84
C HIS A 436 -5.87 16.02 28.14
N VAL A 437 -5.26 16.71 27.19
CA VAL A 437 -4.00 17.41 27.39
C VAL A 437 -4.17 18.90 27.17
N GLY A 438 -3.49 19.71 27.96
CA GLY A 438 -3.47 21.16 27.82
C GLY A 438 -2.06 21.70 28.00
N GLN A 439 -1.76 22.80 27.32
CA GLN A 439 -0.53 23.57 27.49
C GLN A 439 -0.93 25.01 27.75
N PHE A 440 -0.42 25.60 28.82
CA PHE A 440 -0.76 26.95 29.24
C PHE A 440 0.53 27.76 29.42
N ASP A 441 0.70 28.80 28.61
CA ASP A 441 1.82 29.73 28.69
C ASP A 441 1.51 30.79 29.76
N ALA A 442 2.28 30.83 30.85
CA ALA A 442 2.00 31.73 31.96
C ALA A 442 2.15 33.20 31.55
N ASP A 443 3.08 33.52 30.64
CA ASP A 443 3.32 34.89 30.17
C ASP A 443 2.08 35.47 29.47
N GLU A 444 1.37 34.64 28.70
CA GLU A 444 0.13 35.04 27.99
C GLU A 444 -0.97 35.43 28.96
N TRP A 445 -1.12 34.67 30.05
CA TRP A 445 -2.19 34.87 31.04
C TRP A 445 -1.86 35.95 32.06
N LEU A 446 -0.60 36.07 32.48
CA LEU A 446 -0.12 37.16 33.32
C LEU A 446 -0.31 38.51 32.61
N ALA A 447 -0.08 38.57 31.30
CA ALA A 447 -0.33 39.76 30.49
C ALA A 447 -1.82 40.18 30.45
N GLN A 448 -2.73 39.22 30.63
CA GLN A 448 -4.18 39.46 30.75
C GLN A 448 -4.63 39.78 32.19
N GLY A 449 -3.71 39.82 33.15
CA GLY A 449 -3.98 40.15 34.56
C GLY A 449 -4.45 38.98 35.43
N PHE A 450 -4.27 37.74 34.98
CA PHE A 450 -4.60 36.54 35.75
C PHE A 450 -3.40 36.02 36.55
N THR A 451 -3.66 35.51 37.76
CA THR A 451 -2.60 35.06 38.69
C THR A 451 -2.55 33.54 38.88
N HIS A 452 -3.68 32.85 38.76
CA HIS A 452 -3.77 31.41 39.06
C HIS A 452 -4.54 30.63 38.00
N LEU A 453 -4.00 29.47 37.64
CA LEU A 453 -4.72 28.41 36.93
C LEU A 453 -5.40 27.51 37.96
N ILE A 454 -6.67 27.16 37.74
CA ILE A 454 -7.51 26.42 38.68
C ILE A 454 -7.98 25.13 38.01
N ILE A 455 -7.78 24.00 38.67
CA ILE A 455 -8.32 22.70 38.25
C ILE A 455 -9.42 22.28 39.24
N ASN A 456 -10.67 22.32 38.79
CA ASN A 456 -11.83 21.90 39.56
C ASN A 456 -12.14 20.43 39.29
N LEU A 457 -12.13 19.62 40.34
CA LEU A 457 -12.57 18.24 40.29
C LEU A 457 -13.94 18.11 40.97
N SER A 458 -14.96 17.84 40.15
CA SER A 458 -16.32 17.66 40.62
C SER A 458 -16.52 16.32 41.38
N PRO A 459 -17.44 16.26 42.36
CA PRO A 459 -17.76 15.03 43.07
C PRO A 459 -18.26 13.95 42.11
N SER A 460 -17.75 12.73 42.29
CA SER A 460 -18.17 11.57 41.51
C SER A 460 -17.90 10.27 42.26
N GLN A 461 -18.91 9.40 42.29
CA GLN A 461 -18.81 8.07 42.92
C GLN A 461 -18.34 6.98 41.95
N SER A 462 -18.38 7.25 40.64
CA SER A 462 -18.12 6.24 39.60
C SER A 462 -16.99 6.57 38.65
N SER A 463 -16.47 7.81 38.64
CA SER A 463 -15.37 8.20 37.75
C SER A 463 -14.04 8.25 38.47
N ARG A 464 -13.05 7.60 37.88
CA ARG A 464 -11.64 7.74 38.27
C ARG A 464 -11.12 9.05 37.66
N TYR A 465 -10.50 9.89 38.48
CA TYR A 465 -9.73 11.04 38.00
C TYR A 465 -8.24 10.71 38.07
N ALA A 466 -7.50 10.95 36.99
CA ALA A 466 -6.04 10.97 37.02
C ALA A 466 -5.54 12.31 36.46
N LEU A 467 -4.63 12.95 37.19
CA LEU A 467 -4.09 14.27 36.88
C LEU A 467 -2.57 14.20 36.94
N ILE A 468 -1.92 14.69 35.89
CA ILE A 468 -0.48 14.91 35.85
C ILE A 468 -0.25 16.36 35.43
N ILE A 469 0.49 17.12 36.24
CA ILE A 469 0.83 18.52 35.97
C ILE A 469 2.34 18.64 35.95
N ASP A 470 2.91 19.15 34.87
CA ASP A 470 4.36 19.42 34.73
C ASP A 470 4.56 20.93 34.48
N ARG A 471 5.20 21.60 35.43
CA ARG A 471 5.59 23.03 35.35
C ARG A 471 7.05 23.14 34.97
N PHE A 472 7.37 23.98 33.98
CA PHE A 472 8.74 24.12 33.51
C PHE A 472 8.98 25.48 32.85
N THR A 473 10.25 25.89 32.75
CA THR A 473 10.61 27.06 31.94
C THR A 473 10.69 26.66 30.46
N LYS A 474 10.10 27.49 29.60
CA LYS A 474 9.88 27.20 28.16
C LYS A 474 11.15 26.70 27.40
N PRO A 475 12.34 27.32 27.55
CA PRO A 475 13.52 26.92 26.79
C PRO A 475 14.05 25.51 27.13
N ILE A 476 13.74 24.97 28.31
CA ILE A 476 14.25 23.66 28.74
C ILE A 476 13.61 22.52 27.92
N ARG A 477 12.37 22.72 27.45
CA ARG A 477 11.56 21.71 26.76
C ARG A 477 11.52 21.88 25.24
N GLN A 478 12.02 23.00 24.73
CA GLN A 478 12.20 23.22 23.31
C GLN A 478 13.58 22.70 22.89
N ARG A 479 13.59 21.72 21.98
CA ARG A 479 14.82 21.12 21.45
C ARG A 479 14.78 21.10 19.94
N THR A 480 15.95 21.10 19.33
CA THR A 480 16.10 20.95 17.88
C THR A 480 16.70 19.58 17.61
N ILE A 481 16.11 18.83 16.68
CA ILE A 481 16.60 17.53 16.23
C ILE A 481 17.02 17.61 14.78
N GLU A 482 18.25 17.17 14.50
CA GLU A 482 18.79 17.13 13.15
C GLU A 482 18.64 15.74 12.53
N MET A 483 17.88 15.67 11.45
CA MET A 483 17.72 14.42 10.70
C MET A 483 19.04 14.04 10.00
N PRO A 484 19.39 12.75 9.98
CA PRO A 484 20.64 12.30 9.36
C PRO A 484 20.57 12.48 7.84
N ASN A 485 21.45 13.32 7.29
CA ASN A 485 21.52 13.53 5.84
C ASN A 485 22.28 12.37 5.15
N PRO A 486 21.62 11.62 4.24
CA PRO A 486 22.25 10.49 3.57
C PRO A 486 23.44 10.90 2.67
N LEU A 487 23.39 12.07 2.02
CA LEU A 487 24.43 12.56 1.11
C LEU A 487 25.74 12.88 1.85
N TYR A 488 25.64 13.46 3.05
CA TYR A 488 26.80 13.78 3.88
C TYR A 488 27.43 12.53 4.51
N LYS A 489 26.62 11.55 4.92
CA LYS A 489 27.11 10.32 5.55
C LYS A 489 27.71 9.30 4.58
N LEU A 490 27.28 9.26 3.31
CA LEU A 490 27.88 8.40 2.27
C LEU A 490 29.41 8.52 2.16
N ILE A 491 29.98 9.66 2.60
CA ILE A 491 31.41 9.94 2.58
C ILE A 491 32.08 9.70 3.96
N ALA A 492 31.33 9.72 5.07
CA ALA A 492 31.88 9.75 6.44
C ALA A 492 31.57 8.51 7.31
N SER A 493 30.49 7.76 7.07
CA SER A 493 30.09 6.56 7.87
C SER A 493 29.00 5.73 7.17
N SER A 494 28.63 4.57 7.71
CA SER A 494 27.52 3.76 7.16
C SER A 494 26.20 4.56 7.20
N PRO A 495 25.51 4.76 6.06
CA PRO A 495 24.22 5.46 6.02
C PRO A 495 23.08 4.68 6.70
N PHE A 496 23.33 3.44 7.13
CA PHE A 496 22.34 2.54 7.72
C PHE A 496 22.33 2.55 9.25
N ASP A 497 23.23 3.33 9.88
CA ASP A 497 23.37 3.37 11.33
C ASP A 497 22.29 4.26 11.95
N SER A 498 21.67 3.79 13.03
CA SER A 498 20.71 4.57 13.80
C SER A 498 21.41 5.70 14.56
N LYS A 499 20.93 6.94 14.40
CA LYS A 499 21.37 8.11 15.17
C LYS A 499 20.40 8.34 16.34
N LEU A 500 20.91 8.39 17.57
CA LEU A 500 20.13 8.89 18.71
C LEU A 500 19.90 10.39 18.51
N VAL A 501 18.65 10.80 18.32
CA VAL A 501 18.30 12.21 18.08
C VAL A 501 17.76 12.90 19.33
N PHE A 502 17.15 12.13 20.23
CA PHE A 502 16.59 12.64 21.48
C PHE A 502 16.55 11.52 22.52
N ALA A 503 16.84 11.85 23.77
CA ALA A 503 16.75 10.92 24.89
C ALA A 503 16.15 11.64 26.09
N LYS A 504 15.19 10.98 26.74
CA LYS A 504 14.63 11.36 28.02
C LYS A 504 15.08 10.36 29.07
N LEU A 505 15.78 10.83 30.09
CA LEU A 505 16.13 10.02 31.25
C LEU A 505 14.94 9.93 32.20
N ILE A 506 14.76 8.77 32.83
CA ILE A 506 13.68 8.55 33.79
C ILE A 506 13.73 9.52 34.98
N SER A 507 14.94 9.89 35.43
CA SER A 507 15.18 10.83 36.52
C SER A 507 14.70 12.25 36.23
N GLN A 508 14.43 12.58 34.97
CA GLN A 508 13.96 13.92 34.60
C GLN A 508 12.49 14.11 35.00
N GLU A 509 11.68 13.04 34.98
CA GLU A 509 10.24 13.05 35.25
C GLU A 509 9.48 14.15 34.48
N GLN A 510 9.43 14.00 33.17
CA GLN A 510 9.02 15.05 32.22
C GLN A 510 7.82 14.59 31.38
N LEU A 511 6.74 15.38 31.36
CA LEU A 511 5.50 15.06 30.63
C LEU A 511 5.58 15.50 29.16
N TYR A 512 6.19 16.65 28.89
CA TYR A 512 6.08 17.32 27.59
C TYR A 512 7.41 17.81 27.01
N TYR A 513 7.53 17.75 25.67
CA TYR A 513 8.58 18.38 24.87
C TYR A 513 8.05 18.90 23.53
N GLU A 514 8.72 19.93 23.02
CA GLU A 514 8.58 20.47 21.67
C GLU A 514 9.89 20.26 20.91
N LEU A 515 9.89 19.40 19.89
CA LEU A 515 11.06 19.13 19.06
C LEU A 515 10.91 19.80 17.69
N THR A 516 11.79 20.73 17.35
CA THR A 516 11.87 21.32 16.00
C THR A 516 12.74 20.44 15.11
N ILE A 517 12.24 20.07 13.93
CA ILE A 517 12.95 19.19 13.00
C ILE A 517 13.78 20.02 12.01
N GLU A 518 15.07 19.68 11.89
CA GLU A 518 15.98 20.18 10.85
C GLU A 518 16.31 19.11 9.81
N ASN A 519 16.63 19.54 8.59
CA ASN A 519 16.99 18.69 7.44
C ASN A 519 15.86 17.71 7.01
N PHE A 520 14.62 18.18 6.98
CA PHE A 520 13.43 17.40 6.59
C PHE A 520 12.54 18.19 5.61
N ASN A 521 13.11 18.46 4.44
CA ASN A 521 12.61 19.50 3.53
C ASN A 521 12.03 18.93 2.23
N ASN A 522 12.47 17.73 1.84
CA ASN A 522 12.17 17.13 0.54
C ASN A 522 11.21 15.95 0.68
N VAL A 523 10.37 15.69 -0.32
CA VAL A 523 9.42 14.56 -0.31
C VAL A 523 10.08 13.19 -0.22
N TRP A 524 11.33 13.05 -0.67
CA TRP A 524 12.08 11.79 -0.56
C TRP A 524 12.71 11.58 0.81
N ASP A 525 12.59 12.54 1.73
CA ASP A 525 13.07 12.38 3.09
C ASP A 525 12.17 11.37 3.81
N SER A 526 12.69 10.14 3.98
CA SER A 526 12.00 9.04 4.65
C SER A 526 12.91 8.38 5.69
N TYR A 527 12.39 8.21 6.89
CA TYR A 527 13.12 7.69 8.04
C TYR A 527 12.27 6.67 8.81
N TRP A 528 12.97 5.74 9.45
CA TRP A 528 12.42 4.93 10.53
C TRP A 528 12.75 5.60 11.86
N MET A 529 11.72 5.92 12.64
CA MET A 529 11.91 6.35 14.02
C MET A 529 11.60 5.15 14.93
N VAL A 530 12.58 4.80 15.76
CA VAL A 530 12.49 3.75 16.77
C VAL A 530 12.48 4.44 18.13
N VAL A 531 11.38 4.29 18.84
CA VAL A 531 11.19 4.76 20.22
C VAL A 531 11.44 3.57 21.12
N GLN A 532 12.55 3.59 21.85
CA GLN A 532 12.92 2.55 22.80
C GLN A 532 12.65 3.02 24.23
N THR A 533 11.86 2.26 24.97
CA THR A 533 11.65 2.51 26.39
C THR A 533 12.80 1.90 27.18
N THR A 534 13.71 2.72 27.71
CA THR A 534 14.91 2.27 28.42
C THR A 534 14.61 1.78 29.83
N SER A 535 13.70 2.47 30.51
CA SER A 535 13.30 2.19 31.88
C SER A 535 11.87 2.68 32.09
N CYS A 536 11.09 1.98 32.90
CA CYS A 536 9.70 2.34 33.17
C CYS A 536 9.28 1.66 34.47
N TYR A 537 8.79 2.45 35.43
CA TYR A 537 8.28 1.92 36.70
C TYR A 537 6.78 1.59 36.58
N GLN A 538 6.32 0.57 37.32
CA GLN A 538 4.88 0.30 37.42
C GLN A 538 4.18 1.53 37.99
N ASN A 539 3.19 2.03 37.27
CA ASN A 539 2.38 3.15 37.69
C ASN A 539 0.90 2.79 37.53
N ASP A 540 0.05 3.38 38.37
CA ASP A 540 -1.39 3.23 38.27
C ASP A 540 -1.99 4.04 37.11
N SER A 541 -1.20 4.88 36.41
CA SER A 541 -1.64 5.70 35.27
C SER A 541 -1.85 4.87 34.00
N THR A 542 -2.93 5.15 33.27
CA THR A 542 -3.19 4.52 31.95
C THR A 542 -2.57 5.31 30.78
N PHE A 543 -1.68 6.25 31.10
CA PHE A 543 -1.13 7.19 30.13
C PHE A 543 0.06 6.57 29.39
N ASN A 544 -0.14 6.24 28.12
CA ASN A 544 0.88 5.54 27.33
C ASN A 544 1.75 6.47 26.47
N GLY A 545 1.55 7.80 26.55
CA GLY A 545 2.25 8.78 25.73
C GLY A 545 1.94 8.74 24.22
N PHE A 546 1.90 9.91 23.58
CA PHE A 546 1.66 10.04 22.14
C PHE A 546 2.56 11.12 21.53
N MET A 547 2.63 11.10 20.21
CA MET A 547 3.36 12.07 19.42
C MET A 547 2.42 12.78 18.45
N HIS A 548 2.52 14.10 18.34
CA HIS A 548 1.77 14.90 17.40
C HIS A 548 2.74 15.68 16.51
N LEU A 549 2.79 15.30 15.24
CA LEU A 549 3.60 15.94 14.21
C LEU A 549 2.80 17.05 13.57
N THR A 550 3.37 18.25 13.55
CA THR A 550 2.73 19.44 13.01
C THR A 550 3.54 20.07 11.90
N TYR A 551 2.82 20.60 10.91
CA TYR A 551 3.36 21.33 9.79
C TYR A 551 2.80 22.75 9.82
N PRO A 552 3.47 23.72 10.49
CA PRO A 552 2.89 25.05 10.70
C PRO A 552 2.41 25.77 9.43
N SER A 553 3.09 25.56 8.29
CA SER A 553 2.67 26.13 7.00
C SER A 553 1.50 25.41 6.34
N ASN A 554 1.19 24.17 6.76
CA ASN A 554 0.14 23.32 6.20
C ASN A 554 -0.50 22.48 7.32
N PRO A 555 -1.24 23.08 8.28
CA PRO A 555 -1.80 22.37 9.43
C PRO A 555 -2.78 21.25 9.05
N GLU A 556 -3.33 21.30 7.84
CA GLU A 556 -4.16 20.25 7.22
C GLU A 556 -3.43 18.89 7.10
N LEU A 557 -2.10 18.89 7.21
CA LEU A 557 -1.23 17.71 7.11
C LEU A 557 -0.73 17.20 8.46
N ASP A 558 -1.23 17.75 9.58
CA ASP A 558 -0.84 17.32 10.91
C ASP A 558 -1.19 15.84 11.15
N GLU A 559 -0.34 15.12 11.88
CA GLU A 559 -0.46 13.67 12.10
C GLU A 559 -0.26 13.31 13.57
N PHE A 560 -1.12 12.44 14.11
CA PHE A 560 -0.90 11.83 15.42
C PHE A 560 -0.37 10.41 15.28
N ILE A 561 0.63 10.09 16.09
CA ILE A 561 1.26 8.78 16.18
C ILE A 561 1.05 8.24 17.59
N TRP A 562 0.31 7.13 17.66
CA TRP A 562 -0.13 6.48 18.89
C TRP A 562 -0.41 4.97 18.67
N PRO A 563 -0.36 4.13 19.71
CA PRO A 563 0.20 4.37 21.05
C PRO A 563 1.70 4.11 21.13
N LEU A 564 2.40 4.78 22.07
CA LEU A 564 3.82 4.47 22.35
C LEU A 564 4.00 3.28 23.32
N GLN A 565 2.96 2.93 24.11
CA GLN A 565 2.92 1.79 25.06
C GLN A 565 4.26 1.48 25.77
N PRO A 566 4.71 2.37 26.67
CA PRO A 566 5.99 2.20 27.35
C PRO A 566 5.95 1.01 28.31
N HIS A 567 6.68 -0.04 27.96
CA HIS A 567 7.01 -1.13 28.87
C HIS A 567 8.53 -1.22 28.89
N LYS A 568 9.14 -1.66 30.00
CA LYS A 568 10.60 -1.78 30.06
C LYS A 568 11.11 -2.62 28.89
N ASN A 569 12.06 -2.08 28.12
CA ASN A 569 12.62 -2.67 26.90
C ASN A 569 11.64 -2.82 25.71
N SER A 570 10.46 -2.18 25.74
CA SER A 570 9.63 -2.11 24.55
C SER A 570 10.26 -1.20 23.51
N GLN A 571 10.13 -1.60 22.24
CA GLN A 571 10.52 -0.80 21.10
C GLN A 571 9.31 -0.61 20.20
N TYR A 572 9.04 0.64 19.85
CA TYR A 572 8.01 1.01 18.91
C TYR A 572 8.65 1.67 17.69
N GLN A 573 8.42 1.09 16.51
CA GLN A 573 8.95 1.60 15.25
C GLN A 573 7.81 2.10 14.37
N PHE A 574 8.00 3.26 13.75
CA PHE A 574 7.10 3.80 12.75
C PHE A 574 7.86 4.49 11.62
N SER A 575 7.24 4.54 10.44
CA SER A 575 7.77 5.29 9.30
C SER A 575 7.44 6.76 9.43
N PHE A 576 8.39 7.61 9.06
CA PHE A 576 8.30 9.05 9.13
C PHE A 576 8.74 9.61 7.78
N SER A 577 7.82 10.23 7.03
CA SER A 577 8.07 10.67 5.65
C SER A 577 7.43 12.01 5.35
N ARG A 578 8.03 12.77 4.43
CA ARG A 578 7.58 14.12 4.08
C ARG A 578 6.54 14.08 2.96
N HIS A 579 5.39 14.74 3.16
CA HIS A 579 4.29 14.75 2.17
C HIS A 579 4.39 15.86 1.11
N THR A 580 5.13 16.95 1.37
CA THR A 580 5.28 18.07 0.42
C THR A 580 6.68 18.67 0.45
N ASN A 581 7.22 19.05 -0.71
CA ASN A 581 8.40 19.92 -0.79
C ASN A 581 8.00 21.31 -0.29
N ASN A 582 8.80 21.93 0.58
CA ASN A 582 8.61 23.34 0.93
C ASN A 582 9.88 24.14 0.64
N VAL A 583 9.76 25.18 -0.18
CA VAL A 583 10.89 25.98 -0.70
C VAL A 583 11.19 27.18 0.21
N GLN A 584 10.28 27.55 1.12
CA GLN A 584 10.43 28.71 2.01
C GLN A 584 10.35 28.29 3.48
N LEU A 585 11.50 27.92 4.07
CA LEU A 585 11.60 27.63 5.50
C LEU A 585 12.27 28.81 6.21
N ILE A 586 11.48 29.78 6.65
CA ILE A 586 11.94 30.84 7.56
C ILE A 586 11.38 30.57 8.97
N GLY A 587 12.27 30.48 9.96
CA GLY A 587 11.93 30.46 11.40
C GLY A 587 10.85 29.44 11.81
N ASN A 588 9.73 29.95 12.34
CA ASN A 588 8.59 29.21 12.89
C ASN A 588 7.85 28.29 11.90
N SER A 589 8.23 28.28 10.63
CA SER A 589 7.59 27.48 9.57
C SER A 589 8.07 26.02 9.52
N ARG A 590 9.07 25.67 10.35
CA ARG A 590 9.65 24.32 10.38
C ARG A 590 8.70 23.31 11.03
N PRO A 591 8.73 22.03 10.60
CA PRO A 591 7.93 20.98 11.22
C PRO A 591 8.30 20.78 12.68
N LYS A 592 7.30 20.53 13.52
CA LYS A 592 7.49 20.33 14.95
C LYS A 592 6.84 19.04 15.42
N ILE A 593 7.48 18.39 16.37
CA ILE A 593 6.95 17.22 17.07
C ILE A 593 6.61 17.64 18.49
N TYR A 594 5.34 17.54 18.85
CA TYR A 594 4.87 17.65 20.21
C TYR A 594 4.83 16.26 20.83
N LEU A 595 5.65 16.06 21.86
CA LEU A 595 5.77 14.78 22.56
C LEU A 595 5.11 14.90 23.93
N PHE A 596 4.11 14.04 24.18
CA PHE A 596 3.59 13.81 25.51
C PHE A 596 4.00 12.40 25.95
N LEU A 597 4.88 12.30 26.93
CA LEU A 597 5.51 11.06 27.37
C LEU A 597 5.16 10.76 28.82
N GLU A 598 5.00 9.48 29.16
CA GLU A 598 4.77 9.06 30.55
C GLU A 598 5.97 9.51 31.42
N PRO A 599 5.76 10.37 32.44
CA PRO A 599 6.83 10.89 33.28
C PRO A 599 7.70 9.80 33.92
N ASN A 600 7.14 8.65 34.31
CA ASN A 600 7.84 7.56 35.00
C ASN A 600 8.65 6.63 34.10
N CYS A 601 8.82 6.99 32.82
CA CYS A 601 9.55 6.16 31.87
C CYS A 601 10.62 6.99 31.14
N GLY A 602 11.77 6.36 30.91
CA GLY A 602 12.85 6.87 30.07
C GLY A 602 12.72 6.37 28.64
N PHE A 603 13.06 7.22 27.67
CA PHE A 603 12.86 6.99 26.24
C PHE A 603 14.07 7.40 25.43
N ASP A 604 14.49 6.55 24.51
CA ASP A 604 15.48 6.85 23.48
C ASP A 604 14.80 6.89 22.12
N PHE A 605 14.98 8.00 21.40
CA PHE A 605 14.47 8.21 20.05
C PHE A 605 15.62 8.06 19.07
N LEU A 606 15.63 6.94 18.37
CA LEU A 606 16.63 6.57 17.39
C LEU A 606 16.03 6.76 15.99
N VAL A 607 16.73 7.52 15.15
CA VAL A 607 16.32 7.75 13.75
C VAL A 607 17.28 7.05 12.82
N LYS A 608 16.73 6.32 11.86
CA LYS A 608 17.46 5.63 10.80
C LYS A 608 16.92 6.06 9.43
N PHE A 609 17.81 6.38 8.50
CA PHE A 609 17.42 6.70 7.13
C PHE A 609 16.81 5.46 6.44
N SER A 610 15.66 5.64 5.80
CA SER A 610 14.98 4.57 5.05
C SER A 610 15.30 4.72 3.56
N PHE A 611 16.29 3.96 3.08
CA PHE A 611 16.63 3.99 1.64
C PHE A 611 15.47 3.49 0.78
N THR A 612 14.82 2.40 1.18
CA THR A 612 13.65 1.85 0.48
C THR A 612 12.46 2.80 0.55
N GLY A 613 12.20 3.38 1.73
CA GLY A 613 11.15 4.38 1.92
C GLY A 613 11.37 5.66 1.11
N SER A 614 12.64 6.07 0.93
CA SER A 614 12.98 7.24 0.11
C SER A 614 12.74 6.98 -1.37
N ILE A 615 13.13 5.80 -1.88
CA ILE A 615 12.80 5.37 -3.24
C ILE A 615 11.28 5.25 -3.40
N ALA A 616 10.60 4.67 -2.42
CA ALA A 616 9.15 4.57 -2.39
C ALA A 616 8.52 5.97 -2.54
N GLN A 617 8.92 6.95 -1.72
CA GLN A 617 8.42 8.32 -1.84
C GLN A 617 8.72 8.97 -3.20
N LEU A 618 9.90 8.76 -3.78
CA LEU A 618 10.23 9.23 -5.12
C LEU A 618 9.29 8.63 -6.18
N LEU A 619 9.07 7.32 -6.12
CA LEU A 619 8.14 6.63 -7.00
C LEU A 619 6.71 7.14 -6.76
N ARG A 620 6.25 7.27 -5.51
CA ARG A 620 4.90 7.76 -5.15
C ARG A 620 4.58 9.15 -5.70
N HIS A 621 5.58 10.03 -5.77
CA HIS A 621 5.40 11.41 -6.27
C HIS A 621 5.67 11.55 -7.77
N TYR A 622 6.55 10.72 -8.34
CA TYR A 622 7.05 10.92 -9.71
C TYR A 622 6.83 9.72 -10.63
N PHE A 623 5.99 8.76 -10.24
CA PHE A 623 5.64 7.58 -11.06
C PHE A 623 5.16 7.95 -12.46
N ALA A 624 4.43 9.07 -12.56
CA ALA A 624 3.92 9.60 -13.83
C ALA A 624 5.01 9.85 -14.89
N LEU A 625 6.27 10.03 -14.52
CA LEU A 625 7.37 10.20 -15.49
C LEU A 625 7.98 8.88 -15.98
N ILE A 626 7.84 7.79 -15.23
CA ILE A 626 8.48 6.51 -15.58
C ILE A 626 7.87 5.94 -16.85
N VAL A 627 6.54 5.98 -16.97
CA VAL A 627 5.82 5.44 -18.13
C VAL A 627 6.25 6.11 -19.45
N PRO A 628 6.20 7.46 -19.60
CA PRO A 628 6.66 8.09 -20.83
C PRO A 628 8.16 7.86 -21.07
N MET A 629 9.00 7.86 -20.03
CA MET A 629 10.43 7.52 -20.19
C MET A 629 10.63 6.08 -20.71
N ALA A 630 9.89 5.10 -20.18
CA ALA A 630 9.96 3.72 -20.62
C ALA A 630 9.51 3.55 -22.08
N ILE A 631 8.44 4.25 -22.48
CA ILE A 631 7.98 4.30 -23.87
C ILE A 631 9.05 4.93 -24.77
N SER A 632 9.67 6.04 -24.35
CA SER A 632 10.75 6.67 -25.10
C SER A 632 11.96 5.74 -25.25
N VAL A 633 12.38 5.05 -24.18
CA VAL A 633 13.45 4.04 -24.25
C VAL A 633 13.09 2.97 -25.27
N MET A 634 11.87 2.42 -25.19
CA MET A 634 11.41 1.38 -26.11
C MET A 634 11.46 1.85 -27.57
N ILE A 635 10.96 3.06 -27.87
CA ILE A 635 10.96 3.63 -29.22
C ILE A 635 12.39 3.84 -29.73
N LEU A 636 13.29 4.38 -28.90
CA LEU A 636 14.69 4.62 -29.29
C LEU A 636 15.43 3.30 -29.54
N VAL A 637 15.25 2.30 -28.67
CA VAL A 637 15.86 0.96 -28.85
C VAL A 637 15.35 0.30 -30.13
N LEU A 638 14.05 0.37 -30.40
CA LEU A 638 13.49 -0.11 -31.67
C LEU A 638 14.06 0.64 -32.87
N SER A 639 14.15 1.97 -32.79
CA SER A 639 14.75 2.79 -33.86
C SER A 639 16.19 2.40 -34.14
N ILE A 640 17.00 2.13 -33.10
CA ILE A 640 18.38 1.65 -33.23
C ILE A 640 18.41 0.27 -33.88
N GLN A 641 17.51 -0.62 -33.46
CA GLN A 641 17.41 -1.97 -34.00
C GLN A 641 17.09 -1.93 -35.50
N PHE A 642 16.19 -1.04 -35.94
CA PHE A 642 15.88 -0.82 -37.35
C PHE A 642 17.00 -0.11 -38.12
N SER A 643 17.72 0.85 -37.52
CA SER A 643 18.82 1.54 -38.22
C SER A 643 20.05 0.66 -38.43
N ASN A 644 20.28 -0.30 -37.54
CA ASN A 644 21.42 -1.23 -37.61
C ASN A 644 21.21 -2.40 -38.59
N LEU A 645 20.13 -2.37 -39.38
CA LEU A 645 19.85 -3.37 -40.42
C LEU A 645 20.90 -3.38 -41.54
N CYS A 646 21.81 -2.42 -41.66
CA CYS A 646 22.75 -2.40 -42.78
C CYS A 646 24.04 -3.22 -42.54
N ASN A 647 24.12 -4.35 -43.27
CA ASN A 647 25.31 -5.14 -43.63
C ASN A 647 26.08 -5.87 -42.51
N ARG A 648 25.72 -7.13 -42.22
CA ARG A 648 26.72 -8.15 -41.84
C ARG A 648 26.45 -9.47 -42.55
N TYR A 649 27.52 -10.02 -43.13
CA TYR A 649 27.66 -11.27 -43.90
C TYR A 649 27.45 -11.20 -45.42
N THR A 650 28.56 -11.03 -46.12
CA THR A 650 28.82 -11.76 -47.38
C THR A 650 29.21 -13.19 -46.99
N PHE A 651 28.44 -14.20 -47.39
CA PHE A 651 28.79 -15.61 -47.17
C PHE A 651 30.17 -15.92 -47.76
N SER A 652 30.96 -16.75 -47.06
CA SER A 652 32.18 -17.31 -47.66
C SER A 652 31.79 -18.38 -48.71
N ASN A 653 32.61 -18.57 -49.74
CA ASN A 653 32.35 -19.57 -50.79
C ASN A 653 32.17 -21.00 -50.23
N ALA A 654 32.76 -21.30 -49.06
CA ALA A 654 32.64 -22.59 -48.40
C ALA A 654 31.25 -22.83 -47.77
N ASP A 655 30.59 -21.76 -47.29
CA ASP A 655 29.24 -21.86 -46.73
C ASP A 655 28.18 -22.01 -47.82
N LEU A 656 28.38 -21.39 -48.98
CA LEU A 656 27.49 -21.53 -50.15
C LEU A 656 27.50 -22.95 -50.74
N GLU A 657 28.62 -23.67 -50.65
CA GLU A 657 28.71 -25.04 -51.14
C GLU A 657 27.80 -26.01 -50.36
N ARG A 658 27.53 -25.76 -49.07
CA ARG A 658 26.64 -26.59 -48.24
C ARG A 658 25.16 -26.47 -48.62
N TYR A 659 24.75 -25.38 -49.26
CA TYR A 659 23.34 -25.12 -49.61
C TYR A 659 22.97 -25.47 -51.05
N LYS A 660 23.87 -26.12 -51.80
CA LYS A 660 23.72 -26.48 -53.23
C LYS A 660 22.50 -27.35 -53.59
N THR A 661 21.72 -27.86 -52.64
CA THR A 661 20.69 -28.85 -52.94
C THR A 661 19.30 -28.30 -53.25
N PHE A 662 19.01 -27.00 -53.09
CA PHE A 662 17.62 -26.54 -53.28
C PHE A 662 17.35 -25.25 -54.08
N VAL A 663 18.32 -24.38 -54.41
CA VAL A 663 18.07 -23.18 -55.24
C VAL A 663 19.32 -22.78 -56.06
N LYS A 664 19.14 -22.23 -57.28
CA LYS A 664 20.22 -21.77 -58.18
C LYS A 664 21.06 -20.63 -57.57
N ARG A 665 22.34 -20.62 -57.91
CA ARG A 665 23.42 -19.73 -57.41
C ARG A 665 23.13 -18.23 -57.50
N ASP A 666 22.25 -17.81 -58.41
CA ASP A 666 22.01 -16.40 -58.72
C ASP A 666 20.91 -15.73 -57.86
N GLU A 667 20.10 -16.50 -57.12
CA GLU A 667 19.02 -15.95 -56.26
C GLU A 667 19.46 -15.69 -54.81
N PHE A 668 20.58 -16.26 -54.37
CA PHE A 668 21.10 -16.14 -52.99
C PHE A 668 22.17 -15.06 -52.81
N ALA A 669 22.29 -14.11 -53.74
CA ALA A 669 23.01 -12.85 -53.50
C ALA A 669 22.21 -11.89 -52.58
N GLY A 670 21.38 -12.43 -51.68
CA GLY A 670 20.57 -11.69 -50.72
C GLY A 670 21.30 -11.58 -49.39
N LYS A 671 21.60 -10.35 -48.96
CA LYS A 671 22.13 -10.04 -47.62
C LYS A 671 21.27 -10.71 -46.55
N CYS A 672 21.82 -11.65 -45.77
CA CYS A 672 21.14 -12.17 -44.58
C CYS A 672 21.22 -11.12 -43.47
N TYR A 673 20.07 -10.56 -43.07
CA TYR A 673 19.99 -9.62 -41.97
C TYR A 673 19.84 -10.37 -40.63
N GLN A 674 20.88 -10.36 -39.80
CA GLN A 674 20.77 -10.85 -38.41
C GLN A 674 20.34 -9.68 -37.53
N PHE A 675 19.11 -9.74 -37.00
CA PHE A 675 18.65 -8.80 -35.99
C PHE A 675 19.41 -9.03 -34.69
N GLN A 676 20.14 -8.02 -34.20
CA GLN A 676 20.57 -8.03 -32.80
C GLN A 676 19.33 -7.96 -31.90
N THR A 677 19.34 -8.72 -30.81
CA THR A 677 18.25 -8.68 -29.84
C THR A 677 18.26 -7.33 -29.11
N ALA A 678 17.09 -6.82 -28.72
CA ALA A 678 16.99 -5.56 -27.99
C ALA A 678 17.82 -5.59 -26.68
N SER A 679 17.86 -6.74 -25.99
CA SER A 679 18.69 -6.96 -24.81
C SER A 679 20.20 -6.81 -25.10
N GLU A 680 20.69 -7.31 -26.25
CA GLU A 680 22.10 -7.16 -26.64
C GLU A 680 22.46 -5.71 -26.97
N LEU A 681 21.55 -4.97 -27.61
CA LEU A 681 21.74 -3.55 -27.88
C LEU A 681 21.79 -2.74 -26.58
N MET A 682 20.86 -2.99 -25.66
CA MET A 682 20.71 -2.20 -24.44
C MET A 682 21.88 -2.32 -23.45
N VAL A 683 22.69 -3.38 -23.53
CA VAL A 683 23.91 -3.52 -22.70
C VAL A 683 25.08 -2.68 -23.23
N GLN A 684 25.02 -2.23 -24.49
CA GLN A 684 26.12 -1.49 -25.11
C GLN A 684 26.15 -0.04 -24.62
N ARG A 685 27.33 0.39 -24.12
CA ARG A 685 27.53 1.71 -23.49
C ARG A 685 27.13 2.89 -24.37
N HIS A 686 27.35 2.81 -25.69
CA HIS A 686 27.04 3.90 -26.61
C HIS A 686 25.52 4.06 -26.84
N TYR A 687 24.75 2.97 -26.90
CA TYR A 687 23.29 3.05 -27.00
C TYR A 687 22.64 3.49 -25.70
N PHE A 688 23.17 3.05 -24.55
CA PHE A 688 22.78 3.58 -23.25
C PHE A 688 23.02 5.10 -23.19
N ALA A 689 24.22 5.56 -23.55
CA ALA A 689 24.57 6.98 -23.56
C ALA A 689 23.69 7.78 -24.52
N PHE A 690 23.39 7.24 -25.71
CA PHE A 690 22.48 7.86 -26.66
C PHE A 690 21.08 8.05 -26.08
N CYS A 691 20.49 7.00 -25.48
CA CYS A 691 19.19 7.09 -24.83
C CYS A 691 19.20 8.10 -23.66
N PHE A 692 20.26 8.08 -22.86
CA PHE A 692 20.45 8.99 -21.71
C PHE A 692 20.49 10.46 -22.14
N ILE A 693 21.31 10.80 -23.15
CA ILE A 693 21.49 12.17 -23.66
C ILE A 693 20.22 12.69 -24.32
N GLN A 694 19.37 11.83 -24.88
CA GLN A 694 18.10 12.25 -25.46
C GLN A 694 17.01 12.41 -24.39
N ILE A 695 16.83 11.41 -23.54
CA ILE A 695 15.66 11.34 -22.65
C ILE A 695 15.78 12.26 -21.44
N VAL A 696 16.95 12.35 -20.79
CA VAL A 696 17.09 13.16 -19.56
C VAL A 696 16.94 14.66 -19.85
N PRO A 697 17.60 15.25 -20.85
CA PRO A 697 17.38 16.64 -21.23
C PRO A 697 15.97 16.93 -21.76
N ALA A 698 15.38 16.03 -22.56
CA ALA A 698 13.99 16.18 -23.01
C ALA A 698 13.00 16.18 -21.84
N SER A 699 13.25 15.37 -20.81
CA SER A 699 12.45 15.34 -19.58
C SER A 699 12.58 16.66 -18.79
N MET A 700 13.78 17.24 -18.73
CA MET A 700 13.98 18.58 -18.12
C MET A 700 13.20 19.66 -18.88
N LEU A 701 13.25 19.65 -20.21
CA LEU A 701 12.51 20.59 -21.05
C LEU A 701 10.99 20.41 -20.87
N ALA A 702 10.52 19.16 -20.82
CA ALA A 702 9.11 18.86 -20.58
C ALA A 702 8.63 19.39 -19.22
N LEU A 703 9.42 19.22 -18.15
CA LEU A 703 9.09 19.77 -16.84
C LEU A 703 9.04 21.31 -16.83
N PHE A 704 9.92 21.96 -17.60
CA PHE A 704 9.89 23.41 -17.79
C PHE A 704 8.60 23.86 -18.49
N ILE A 705 8.19 23.17 -19.57
CA ILE A 705 6.95 23.45 -20.30
C ILE A 705 5.73 23.20 -19.42
N ILE A 706 5.68 22.06 -18.70
CA ILE A 706 4.58 21.71 -17.78
C ILE A 706 4.41 22.79 -16.72
N LYS A 707 5.51 23.29 -16.14
CA LYS A 707 5.47 24.36 -15.15
C LYS A 707 4.82 25.65 -15.69
N GLN A 708 5.05 25.98 -16.96
CA GLN A 708 4.50 27.19 -17.58
C GLN A 708 3.06 27.01 -18.06
N MET A 709 2.74 25.86 -18.65
CA MET A 709 1.48 25.60 -19.35
C MET A 709 0.41 24.92 -18.48
N TYR A 710 0.83 24.14 -17.48
CA TYR A 710 -0.04 23.30 -16.64
C TYR A 710 0.33 23.45 -15.16
N PRO A 711 0.12 24.62 -14.54
CA PRO A 711 0.57 24.93 -13.19
C PRO A 711 -0.08 24.05 -12.11
N THR A 712 -1.18 23.36 -12.43
CA THR A 712 -1.87 22.42 -11.53
C THR A 712 -1.46 20.96 -11.77
N HIS A 713 -0.48 20.67 -12.62
CA HIS A 713 -0.04 19.30 -12.86
C HIS A 713 0.78 18.75 -11.67
N ASP A 714 0.65 17.46 -11.33
CA ASP A 714 1.37 16.83 -10.21
C ASP A 714 2.91 17.07 -10.26
N LEU A 715 3.48 16.88 -11.45
CA LEU A 715 4.89 17.12 -11.76
C LEU A 715 5.39 18.57 -11.57
N VAL A 716 4.52 19.57 -11.35
CA VAL A 716 4.95 20.94 -11.02
C VAL A 716 5.75 20.95 -9.71
N ASN A 717 5.43 20.06 -8.77
CA ASN A 717 6.20 19.91 -7.53
C ASN A 717 7.67 19.52 -7.81
N LEU A 718 7.93 18.68 -8.82
CA LEU A 718 9.29 18.36 -9.26
C LEU A 718 9.93 19.54 -9.99
N ALA A 719 9.16 20.29 -10.77
CA ALA A 719 9.66 21.46 -11.50
C ALA A 719 10.06 22.63 -10.59
N ASN A 720 9.60 22.64 -9.34
CA ASN A 720 9.92 23.63 -8.31
C ASN A 720 11.13 23.27 -7.44
N VAL A 721 11.65 22.04 -7.55
CA VAL A 721 12.88 21.62 -6.89
C VAL A 721 14.10 22.29 -7.57
N SER A 722 15.21 22.46 -6.85
CA SER A 722 16.45 22.98 -7.42
C SER A 722 16.91 22.16 -8.64
N ILE A 723 17.58 22.81 -9.58
CA ILE A 723 17.99 22.18 -10.85
C ILE A 723 18.89 20.95 -10.64
N GLU A 724 19.72 20.96 -9.61
CA GLU A 724 20.62 19.86 -9.23
C GLU A 724 19.82 18.61 -8.84
N TYR A 725 18.96 18.71 -7.83
CA TYR A 725 18.12 17.59 -7.39
C TYR A 725 17.15 17.13 -8.48
N ARG A 726 16.58 18.06 -9.25
CA ARG A 726 15.69 17.74 -10.36
C ARG A 726 16.39 16.87 -11.42
N THR A 727 17.65 17.19 -11.72
CA THR A 727 18.48 16.40 -12.65
C THR A 727 18.75 15.01 -12.09
N ILE A 728 19.16 14.90 -10.82
CA ILE A 728 19.41 13.62 -10.14
C ILE A 728 18.16 12.73 -10.17
N ILE A 729 16.99 13.28 -9.85
CA ILE A 729 15.73 12.53 -9.85
C ILE A 729 15.41 11.99 -11.25
N CYS A 730 15.56 12.81 -12.30
CA CYS A 730 15.31 12.34 -13.65
C CYS A 730 16.31 11.29 -14.13
N ILE A 731 17.56 11.34 -13.66
CA ILE A 731 18.54 10.26 -13.89
C ILE A 731 18.06 8.97 -13.23
N ILE A 732 17.63 9.01 -11.97
CA ILE A 732 17.12 7.82 -11.25
C ILE A 732 15.90 7.22 -11.96
N LEU A 733 14.94 8.06 -12.36
CA LEU A 733 13.73 7.62 -13.06
C LEU A 733 14.04 7.05 -14.44
N PHE A 734 14.98 7.65 -15.18
CA PHE A 734 15.46 7.13 -16.46
C PHE A 734 16.11 5.75 -16.28
N LEU A 735 17.00 5.60 -15.30
CA LEU A 735 17.63 4.31 -15.00
C LEU A 735 16.59 3.25 -14.69
N PHE A 736 15.54 3.61 -13.94
CA PHE A 736 14.45 2.68 -13.66
C PHE A 736 13.70 2.25 -14.92
N ALA A 737 13.27 3.21 -15.73
CA ALA A 737 12.59 2.95 -17.00
C ALA A 737 13.44 2.09 -17.92
N TYR A 738 14.73 2.40 -18.05
CA TYR A 738 15.67 1.63 -18.87
C TYR A 738 15.83 0.19 -18.37
N SER A 739 15.97 0.02 -17.05
CA SER A 739 16.02 -1.29 -16.40
C SER A 739 14.74 -2.11 -16.58
N ILE A 740 13.55 -1.49 -16.51
CA ILE A 740 12.25 -2.16 -16.76
C ILE A 740 12.21 -2.71 -18.19
N ILE A 741 12.54 -1.86 -19.18
CA ILE A 741 12.54 -2.26 -20.58
C ILE A 741 13.60 -3.36 -20.82
N TYR A 742 14.79 -3.23 -20.25
CA TYR A 742 15.84 -4.25 -20.36
C TYR A 742 15.36 -5.62 -19.83
N MET A 743 14.81 -5.68 -18.62
CA MET A 743 14.26 -6.92 -18.05
C MET A 743 13.12 -7.50 -18.89
N SER A 744 12.25 -6.64 -19.42
CA SER A 744 11.16 -7.05 -20.31
C SER A 744 11.69 -7.64 -21.61
N THR A 745 12.72 -7.04 -22.21
CA THR A 745 13.35 -7.56 -23.44
C THR A 745 14.04 -8.89 -23.22
N ILE A 746 14.74 -9.10 -22.09
CA ILE A 746 15.32 -10.40 -21.74
C ILE A 746 14.22 -11.47 -21.69
N LEU A 747 13.12 -11.17 -20.98
CA LEU A 747 12.00 -12.09 -20.85
C LEU A 747 11.43 -12.44 -22.23
N VAL A 748 11.12 -11.44 -23.06
CA VAL A 748 10.57 -11.65 -24.40
C VAL A 748 11.53 -12.41 -25.32
N THR A 749 12.81 -12.07 -25.33
CA THR A 749 13.84 -12.77 -26.13
C THR A 749 13.96 -14.23 -25.70
N HIS A 750 13.94 -14.50 -24.39
CA HIS A 750 13.97 -15.88 -23.91
C HIS A 750 12.72 -16.66 -24.33
N LEU A 751 11.53 -16.06 -24.19
CA LEU A 751 10.26 -16.65 -24.65
C LEU A 751 10.28 -16.94 -26.16
N ALA A 752 10.76 -15.99 -26.97
CA ALA A 752 10.85 -16.12 -28.42
C ALA A 752 11.85 -17.19 -28.87
N ASN A 753 13.03 -17.25 -28.24
CA ASN A 753 14.04 -18.28 -28.53
C ASN A 753 13.50 -19.68 -28.19
N ASN A 754 12.82 -19.84 -27.05
CA ASN A 754 12.21 -21.10 -26.66
C ASN A 754 11.11 -21.53 -27.65
N PHE A 755 10.27 -20.58 -28.08
CA PHE A 755 9.23 -20.83 -29.08
C PHE A 755 9.82 -21.21 -30.45
N SER A 756 10.85 -20.50 -30.91
CA SER A 756 11.55 -20.77 -32.18
C SER A 756 12.23 -22.15 -32.18
N ASN A 757 12.92 -22.49 -31.08
CA ASN A 757 13.54 -23.81 -30.94
C ASN A 757 12.49 -24.94 -30.95
N GLY A 758 11.31 -24.72 -30.36
CA GLY A 758 10.17 -25.63 -30.45
C GLY A 758 9.65 -25.80 -31.88
N LEU A 759 9.54 -24.71 -32.65
CA LEU A 759 9.16 -24.72 -34.07
C LEU A 759 10.16 -25.45 -34.96
N ILE A 760 11.47 -25.20 -34.76
CA ILE A 760 12.53 -25.86 -35.52
C ILE A 760 12.54 -27.35 -35.24
N PHE A 761 12.40 -27.75 -33.97
CA PHE A 761 12.26 -29.14 -33.57
C PHE A 761 11.06 -29.81 -34.27
N PHE A 762 9.91 -29.13 -34.32
CA PHE A 762 8.72 -29.61 -35.02
C PHE A 762 8.95 -29.76 -36.53
N ARG A 763 9.54 -28.74 -37.19
CA ARG A 763 9.80 -28.75 -38.64
C ARG A 763 10.77 -29.86 -39.04
N ILE A 764 11.83 -30.10 -38.27
CA ILE A 764 12.80 -31.18 -38.55
C ILE A 764 12.12 -32.55 -38.46
N ARG A 765 11.30 -32.80 -37.43
CA ARG A 765 10.53 -34.05 -37.28
C ARG A 765 9.49 -34.24 -38.38
N PHE A 766 8.80 -33.17 -38.78
CA PHE A 766 7.76 -33.23 -39.79
C PHE A 766 8.32 -33.56 -41.19
N PHE A 767 9.43 -32.92 -41.58
CA PHE A 767 10.03 -33.10 -42.91
C PHE A 767 10.92 -34.35 -43.02
N GLN A 768 11.58 -34.80 -41.95
CA GLN A 768 12.34 -36.06 -41.97
C GLN A 768 11.43 -37.28 -42.22
N ASN A 769 10.18 -37.25 -41.75
CA ASN A 769 9.20 -38.29 -42.03
C ASN A 769 8.67 -38.26 -43.48
N PHE A 770 8.74 -37.12 -44.17
CA PHE A 770 8.35 -37.00 -45.58
C PHE A 770 9.46 -37.43 -46.56
N SER A 771 10.74 -37.27 -46.19
CA SER A 771 11.89 -37.69 -47.03
C SER A 771 12.15 -39.20 -47.08
N LEU A 772 11.43 -40.00 -46.28
CA LEU A 772 11.55 -41.46 -46.23
C LEU A 772 10.55 -42.19 -47.16
N LEU A 773 9.72 -41.46 -47.92
CA LEU A 773 8.81 -42.04 -48.90
C LEU A 773 9.50 -42.12 -50.28
N PRO A 774 9.79 -43.32 -50.82
CA PRO A 774 10.38 -43.46 -52.14
C PRO A 774 9.42 -42.96 -53.22
N GLY A 775 9.97 -42.38 -54.28
CA GLY A 775 9.23 -41.67 -55.31
C GLY A 775 8.07 -42.46 -55.92
N ARG A 776 6.84 -42.01 -55.66
CA ARG A 776 5.65 -42.19 -56.53
C ARG A 776 4.41 -41.42 -56.02
N PHE A 777 4.56 -40.21 -55.48
CA PHE A 777 3.39 -39.39 -55.07
C PHE A 777 3.53 -37.92 -55.49
N GLY A 778 4.16 -37.67 -56.63
CA GLY A 778 4.41 -36.32 -57.14
C GLY A 778 3.22 -35.58 -57.76
N HIS A 779 1.97 -36.08 -57.70
CA HIS A 779 0.87 -35.44 -58.44
C HIS A 779 -0.50 -35.29 -57.75
N PHE A 780 -0.68 -35.68 -56.49
CA PHE A 780 -2.01 -35.60 -55.87
C PHE A 780 -1.99 -35.29 -54.37
N ILE A 781 -1.55 -34.09 -53.97
CA ILE A 781 -1.99 -33.52 -52.68
C ILE A 781 -2.29 -32.02 -52.89
N ARG A 782 -3.58 -31.69 -53.04
CA ARG A 782 -4.05 -30.30 -52.93
C ARG A 782 -3.87 -29.82 -51.47
N LEU A 783 -3.41 -28.58 -51.30
CA LEU A 783 -3.13 -27.92 -50.02
C LEU A 783 -4.28 -27.99 -48.98
N GLU A 784 -5.51 -28.21 -49.42
CA GLU A 784 -6.71 -28.23 -48.57
C GLU A 784 -6.84 -29.45 -47.64
N LYS A 785 -6.03 -30.52 -47.84
CA LYS A 785 -6.01 -31.70 -46.95
C LYS A 785 -4.94 -31.66 -45.84
N LEU A 786 -4.14 -30.59 -45.75
CA LEU A 786 -3.09 -30.43 -44.74
C LEU A 786 -3.55 -29.79 -43.42
N THR A 787 -4.74 -29.18 -43.39
CA THR A 787 -5.32 -28.49 -42.22
C THR A 787 -5.39 -29.35 -40.96
N PRO A 788 -5.95 -30.59 -40.95
CA PRO A 788 -5.99 -31.40 -39.73
C PRO A 788 -4.61 -31.86 -39.24
N ILE A 789 -3.60 -31.90 -40.13
CA ILE A 789 -2.22 -32.26 -39.79
C ILE A 789 -1.47 -31.05 -39.21
N ILE A 790 -1.79 -29.84 -39.68
CA ILE A 790 -1.34 -28.57 -39.10
C ILE A 790 -1.95 -28.38 -37.71
N ASP A 791 -3.20 -28.78 -37.49
CA ASP A 791 -3.86 -28.72 -36.17
C ASP A 791 -3.28 -29.74 -35.18
N ILE A 792 -3.00 -30.98 -35.60
CA ILE A 792 -2.27 -31.96 -34.78
C ILE A 792 -0.84 -31.47 -34.49
N GLY A 793 -0.21 -30.80 -35.46
CA GLY A 793 1.08 -30.15 -35.30
C GLY A 793 1.07 -29.00 -34.30
N ALA A 794 0.02 -28.18 -34.32
CA ALA A 794 -0.20 -27.09 -33.39
C ALA A 794 -0.52 -27.60 -31.97
N VAL A 795 -1.26 -28.70 -31.83
CA VAL A 795 -1.52 -29.37 -30.55
C VAL A 795 -0.26 -30.02 -30.00
N LEU A 796 0.54 -30.69 -30.83
CA LEU A 796 1.83 -31.25 -30.41
C LEU A 796 2.86 -30.16 -30.13
N MET A 797 2.83 -29.03 -30.85
CA MET A 797 3.61 -27.84 -30.50
C MET A 797 3.13 -27.23 -29.19
N PHE A 798 1.83 -27.15 -28.95
CA PHE A 798 1.25 -26.64 -27.71
C PHE A 798 1.64 -27.53 -26.52
N ILE A 799 1.57 -28.86 -26.70
CA ILE A 799 2.04 -29.83 -25.71
C ILE A 799 3.55 -29.71 -25.51
N ASN A 800 4.35 -29.65 -26.59
CA ASN A 800 5.81 -29.53 -26.48
C ASN A 800 6.24 -28.21 -25.85
N THR A 801 5.57 -27.10 -26.21
CA THR A 801 5.76 -25.77 -25.61
C THR A 801 5.30 -25.81 -24.15
N ALA A 802 4.16 -26.40 -23.82
CA ALA A 802 3.72 -26.60 -22.44
C ALA A 802 4.71 -27.46 -21.62
N THR A 803 5.30 -28.51 -22.21
CA THR A 803 6.31 -29.36 -21.56
C THR A 803 7.69 -28.70 -21.46
N TYR A 804 8.04 -27.76 -22.34
CA TYR A 804 9.26 -26.95 -22.24
C TYR A 804 9.13 -25.79 -21.27
N PHE A 805 7.92 -25.23 -21.12
CA PHE A 805 7.64 -24.20 -20.15
C PHE A 805 7.53 -24.78 -18.75
N LEU A 806 6.99 -26.00 -18.57
CA LEU A 806 6.74 -26.62 -17.28
C LEU A 806 7.93 -26.52 -16.30
N PRO A 807 9.18 -26.87 -16.68
CA PRO A 807 10.33 -26.81 -15.77
C PRO A 807 10.76 -25.38 -15.43
N LEU A 808 10.62 -24.42 -16.36
CA LEU A 808 10.94 -23.01 -16.12
C LEU A 808 9.84 -22.32 -15.30
N THR A 809 8.56 -22.54 -15.62
CA THR A 809 7.45 -22.13 -14.74
C THR A 809 7.56 -22.79 -13.37
N TYR A 810 8.00 -24.05 -13.30
CA TYR A 810 8.25 -24.75 -12.04
C TYR A 810 9.41 -24.13 -11.27
N CYS A 811 10.59 -23.95 -11.88
CA CYS A 811 11.75 -23.28 -11.27
C CYS A 811 11.39 -21.82 -10.86
N LEU A 812 10.57 -21.09 -11.63
CA LEU A 812 10.08 -19.75 -11.27
C LEU A 812 9.04 -19.77 -10.14
N ILE A 813 8.05 -20.66 -10.19
CA ILE A 813 7.05 -20.84 -9.12
C ILE A 813 7.76 -21.22 -7.82
N HIS A 814 8.73 -22.14 -7.87
CA HIS A 814 9.56 -22.53 -6.74
C HIS A 814 10.43 -21.37 -6.24
N PHE A 815 11.04 -20.59 -7.13
CA PHE A 815 11.83 -19.42 -6.75
C PHE A 815 10.97 -18.34 -6.09
N PHE A 816 9.84 -17.96 -6.71
CA PHE A 816 8.89 -17.01 -6.15
C PHE A 816 8.30 -17.51 -4.84
N PHE A 817 8.02 -18.80 -4.71
CA PHE A 817 7.48 -19.39 -3.49
C PHE A 817 8.53 -19.50 -2.38
N THR A 818 9.77 -19.84 -2.71
CA THR A 818 10.90 -19.87 -1.76
C THR A 818 11.20 -18.45 -1.26
N ILE A 819 11.16 -17.45 -2.14
CA ILE A 819 11.23 -16.03 -1.76
C ILE A 819 10.02 -15.62 -0.93
N SER A 820 8.82 -16.08 -1.27
CA SER A 820 7.61 -15.82 -0.49
C SER A 820 7.69 -16.43 0.91
N MET A 821 8.22 -17.65 1.06
CA MET A 821 8.41 -18.31 2.34
C MET A 821 9.51 -17.64 3.17
N LEU A 822 10.58 -17.15 2.53
CA LEU A 822 11.58 -16.32 3.18
C LEU A 822 10.99 -14.97 3.63
N TYR A 823 10.13 -14.37 2.81
CA TYR A 823 9.37 -13.16 3.12
C TYR A 823 8.43 -13.40 4.30
N TRP A 824 7.66 -14.49 4.30
CA TRP A 824 6.76 -14.85 5.40
C TRP A 824 7.52 -15.21 6.68
N PHE A 825 8.67 -15.87 6.57
CA PHE A 825 9.58 -16.09 7.70
C PHE A 825 10.08 -14.77 8.27
N TYR A 826 10.48 -13.82 7.42
CA TYR A 826 10.90 -12.49 7.85
C TYR A 826 9.74 -11.73 8.50
N GLN A 827 8.53 -11.80 7.94
CA GLN A 827 7.33 -11.19 8.52
C GLN A 827 6.99 -11.80 9.89
N ALA A 828 7.01 -13.13 10.01
CA ALA A 828 6.76 -13.83 11.26
C ALA A 828 7.80 -13.46 12.33
N LYS A 829 9.09 -13.39 11.96
CA LYS A 829 10.15 -12.95 12.86
C LYS A 829 10.02 -11.47 13.24
N SER A 830 9.66 -10.62 12.28
CA SER A 830 9.41 -9.20 12.53
C SER A 830 8.20 -9.01 13.46
N LEU A 831 7.18 -9.85 13.34
CA LEU A 831 6.01 -9.87 14.22
C LEU A 831 6.38 -10.38 15.63
N GLU A 832 7.18 -11.44 15.74
CA GLU A 832 7.69 -11.95 17.03
C GLU A 832 8.58 -10.92 17.73
N LEU A 833 9.42 -10.18 16.98
CA LEU A 833 10.21 -9.08 17.50
C LEU A 833 9.34 -7.88 17.94
N ARG A 834 8.17 -7.68 17.33
CA ARG A 834 7.23 -6.60 17.66
C ARG A 834 6.30 -6.93 18.84
N ILE A 835 5.90 -8.19 19.01
CA ILE A 835 4.85 -8.61 19.96
C ILE A 835 5.42 -9.41 21.15
N GLY A 836 6.64 -9.95 21.04
CA GLY A 836 7.24 -10.84 22.03
C GLY A 836 6.92 -12.32 21.78
N LYS A 837 7.73 -13.22 22.38
CA LYS A 837 7.63 -14.67 22.18
C LYS A 837 6.35 -15.27 22.79
N THR A 838 5.56 -15.97 21.96
CA THR A 838 4.45 -16.84 22.39
C THR A 838 4.60 -18.25 21.79
N THR A 839 3.99 -19.28 22.39
CA THR A 839 4.02 -20.66 21.86
C THR A 839 3.51 -20.76 20.42
N SER A 840 2.45 -20.01 20.10
CA SER A 840 1.88 -19.93 18.74
C SER A 840 2.83 -19.31 17.72
N THR A 841 3.52 -18.23 18.08
CA THR A 841 4.49 -17.56 17.19
C THR A 841 5.75 -18.39 17.02
N SER A 842 6.20 -19.10 18.06
CA SER A 842 7.35 -20.00 17.99
C SER A 842 7.12 -21.24 17.12
N LEU A 843 5.89 -21.78 17.09
CA LEU A 843 5.52 -22.88 16.19
C LEU A 843 5.52 -22.41 14.73
N VAL A 844 4.91 -21.26 14.46
CA VAL A 844 4.91 -20.62 13.13
C VAL A 844 6.35 -20.30 12.69
N PHE A 845 7.18 -19.82 13.62
CA PHE A 845 8.61 -19.58 13.43
C PHE A 845 9.42 -20.86 13.20
N ALA A 846 8.99 -22.03 13.66
CA ALA A 846 9.67 -23.31 13.39
C ALA A 846 9.27 -23.90 12.01
N ILE A 847 8.00 -23.73 11.63
CA ILE A 847 7.44 -24.32 10.41
C ILE A 847 7.94 -23.60 9.15
N TYR A 848 7.92 -22.27 9.09
CA TYR A 848 8.34 -21.52 7.90
C TYR A 848 9.81 -21.72 7.49
N PRO A 849 10.82 -21.72 8.39
CA PRO A 849 12.20 -21.98 8.01
C PRO A 849 12.43 -23.46 7.68
N MET A 850 11.72 -24.41 8.29
CA MET A 850 11.78 -25.82 7.85
C MET A 850 11.21 -26.00 6.45
N LEU A 851 10.05 -25.39 6.15
CA LEU A 851 9.48 -25.39 4.81
C LEU A 851 10.38 -24.67 3.81
N PHE A 852 10.98 -23.53 4.19
CA PHE A 852 11.96 -22.83 3.37
C PHE A 852 13.19 -23.70 3.09
N LEU A 853 13.75 -24.37 4.09
CA LEU A 853 14.90 -25.27 3.92
C LEU A 853 14.55 -26.49 3.07
N LEU A 854 13.34 -27.05 3.22
CA LEU A 854 12.84 -28.14 2.39
C LEU A 854 12.66 -27.69 0.93
N LEU A 855 12.02 -26.55 0.70
CA LEU A 855 11.81 -25.98 -0.63
C LEU A 855 13.13 -25.55 -1.27
N LEU A 856 14.05 -25.00 -0.49
CA LEU A 856 15.40 -24.66 -0.92
C LEU A 856 16.19 -25.92 -1.27
N ALA A 857 16.09 -26.98 -0.48
CA ALA A 857 16.72 -28.26 -0.77
C ALA A 857 16.15 -28.88 -2.06
N ILE A 858 14.83 -28.89 -2.25
CA ILE A 858 14.17 -29.32 -3.48
C ILE A 858 14.64 -28.46 -4.67
N THR A 859 14.64 -27.14 -4.50
CA THR A 859 15.11 -26.19 -5.53
C THR A 859 16.57 -26.45 -5.89
N LEU A 860 17.45 -26.65 -4.90
CA LEU A 860 18.86 -26.96 -5.10
C LEU A 860 19.10 -28.37 -5.67
N LEU A 861 18.21 -29.33 -5.42
CA LEU A 861 18.28 -30.67 -6.01
C LEU A 861 17.92 -30.65 -7.50
N HIS A 862 16.94 -29.83 -7.87
CA HIS A 862 16.52 -29.62 -9.26
C HIS A 862 17.35 -28.56 -9.99
N LEU A 863 18.11 -27.72 -9.27
CA LEU A 863 18.93 -26.66 -9.85
C LEU A 863 20.02 -27.19 -10.79
N PRO A 864 20.75 -28.30 -10.50
CA PRO A 864 21.66 -28.93 -11.46
C PRO A 864 20.95 -29.38 -12.73
N TYR A 865 19.71 -29.89 -12.65
CA TYR A 865 18.92 -30.26 -13.83
C TYR A 865 18.42 -29.03 -14.60
N CYS A 866 17.96 -27.97 -13.92
CA CYS A 866 17.60 -26.68 -14.55
C CYS A 866 18.86 -26.03 -15.17
N ILE A 867 20.04 -26.11 -14.54
CA ILE A 867 21.33 -25.59 -15.03
C ILE A 867 21.85 -26.44 -16.19
N ASP A 868 21.86 -27.77 -16.12
CA ASP A 868 22.24 -28.65 -17.24
C ASP A 868 21.24 -28.51 -18.39
N TRP A 869 19.97 -28.20 -18.13
CA TRP A 869 18.99 -27.89 -19.16
C TRP A 869 19.23 -26.51 -19.80
N ILE A 870 19.54 -25.47 -19.02
CA ILE A 870 19.87 -24.10 -19.50
C ILE A 870 21.22 -24.08 -20.25
N PHE A 871 22.25 -24.74 -19.72
CA PHE A 871 23.64 -24.64 -20.19
C PHE A 871 24.09 -25.85 -21.02
N GLY A 872 23.59 -27.07 -20.75
CA GLY A 872 23.88 -28.26 -21.56
C GLY A 872 23.27 -28.18 -22.97
N HIS A 873 22.13 -27.52 -23.14
CA HIS A 873 21.61 -27.22 -24.48
C HIS A 873 22.31 -26.04 -25.17
N ALA A 874 23.00 -25.17 -24.42
CA ALA A 874 23.84 -24.12 -25.00
C ALA A 874 25.16 -24.67 -25.59
N THR A 875 25.65 -25.83 -25.12
CA THR A 875 26.90 -26.46 -25.58
C THR A 875 26.68 -27.62 -26.58
N ILE A 876 25.58 -28.36 -26.51
CA ILE A 876 25.30 -29.48 -27.43
C ILE A 876 24.87 -29.01 -28.84
N ALA A 877 24.56 -27.72 -29.01
CA ALA A 877 24.24 -27.13 -30.32
C ALA A 877 25.41 -27.17 -31.34
N VAL A 878 26.60 -27.64 -30.95
CA VAL A 878 27.78 -27.55 -31.83
C VAL A 878 28.21 -28.86 -32.49
N ASN A 879 28.08 -30.08 -31.93
CA ASN A 879 28.87 -31.19 -32.51
C ASN A 879 28.35 -32.64 -32.63
N ASP A 880 27.13 -33.04 -32.26
CA ASP A 880 26.71 -34.42 -32.63
C ASP A 880 25.18 -34.63 -32.77
N LYS A 881 24.75 -34.91 -34.01
CA LYS A 881 23.32 -35.01 -34.38
C LYS A 881 22.72 -36.42 -34.20
N ALA A 882 23.53 -37.44 -33.92
CA ALA A 882 23.07 -38.84 -33.94
C ALA A 882 22.43 -39.33 -32.62
N ASN A 883 22.63 -38.65 -31.49
CA ASN A 883 22.19 -39.14 -30.16
C ASN A 883 20.99 -38.40 -29.55
N ILE A 884 20.40 -37.43 -30.25
CA ILE A 884 19.29 -36.60 -29.73
C ILE A 884 18.02 -37.44 -29.47
N LEU A 885 17.78 -38.50 -30.26
CA LEU A 885 16.58 -39.34 -30.15
C LEU A 885 16.59 -40.22 -28.88
N ASN A 886 17.74 -40.82 -28.54
CA ASN A 886 17.88 -41.62 -27.32
C ASN A 886 17.87 -40.76 -26.05
N ILE A 887 18.36 -39.52 -26.13
CA ILE A 887 18.32 -38.56 -25.00
C ILE A 887 16.89 -38.02 -24.80
N ALA A 888 16.16 -37.70 -25.87
CA ALA A 888 14.78 -37.25 -25.79
C ALA A 888 13.83 -38.33 -25.25
N ILE A 889 13.98 -39.59 -25.66
CA ILE A 889 13.15 -40.70 -25.18
C ILE A 889 13.49 -41.05 -23.72
N LYS A 890 14.76 -40.96 -23.31
CA LYS A 890 15.19 -41.15 -21.92
C LYS A 890 14.69 -40.04 -20.98
N ASN A 891 14.45 -38.84 -21.49
CA ASN A 891 13.87 -37.71 -20.73
C ASN A 891 12.34 -37.70 -20.73
N ILE A 892 11.68 -38.39 -21.67
CA ILE A 892 10.20 -38.47 -21.76
C ILE A 892 9.60 -39.53 -20.82
N SER A 893 10.33 -40.59 -20.47
CA SER A 893 9.76 -41.68 -19.65
C SER A 893 9.94 -41.54 -18.13
N THR A 894 10.87 -40.72 -17.65
CA THR A 894 11.19 -40.60 -16.22
C THR A 894 10.66 -39.32 -15.56
N VAL A 895 10.42 -38.25 -16.31
CA VAL A 895 10.18 -36.90 -15.75
C VAL A 895 8.67 -36.61 -15.53
N TYR A 896 7.78 -37.16 -16.36
CA TYR A 896 6.42 -36.60 -16.50
C TYR A 896 5.37 -37.11 -15.49
N LEU A 897 5.56 -38.30 -14.90
CA LEU A 897 4.63 -38.81 -13.87
C LEU A 897 5.02 -38.33 -12.45
N GLU A 898 6.33 -38.22 -12.19
CA GLU A 898 6.90 -37.72 -10.93
C GLU A 898 6.59 -36.23 -10.72
N ASP A 899 6.76 -35.41 -11.78
CA ASP A 899 6.51 -33.97 -11.72
C ASP A 899 5.02 -33.63 -11.56
N CYS A 900 4.10 -34.42 -12.14
CA CYS A 900 2.66 -34.16 -12.02
C CYS A 900 2.11 -34.47 -10.62
N LEU A 901 2.59 -35.53 -9.96
CA LEU A 901 2.19 -35.89 -8.60
C LEU A 901 2.80 -34.95 -7.56
N LEU A 902 4.04 -34.52 -7.77
CA LEU A 902 4.70 -33.52 -6.95
C LEU A 902 4.02 -32.14 -7.08
N LEU A 903 3.64 -31.73 -8.31
CA LEU A 903 2.86 -30.51 -8.55
C LEU A 903 1.50 -30.55 -7.86
N LEU A 904 0.81 -31.70 -7.90
CA LEU A 904 -0.46 -31.92 -7.19
C LEU A 904 -0.29 -31.78 -5.67
N PHE A 905 0.74 -32.42 -5.10
CA PHE A 905 1.06 -32.37 -3.67
C PHE A 905 1.47 -30.96 -3.22
N LEU A 906 2.25 -30.24 -4.04
CA LEU A 906 2.62 -28.84 -3.81
C LEU A 906 1.44 -27.90 -3.97
N THR A 907 0.51 -28.11 -4.92
CA THR A 907 -0.72 -27.31 -5.00
C THR A 907 -1.61 -27.49 -3.78
N ILE A 908 -1.64 -28.68 -3.18
CA ILE A 908 -2.31 -28.93 -1.89
C ILE A 908 -1.59 -28.17 -0.77
N LEU A 909 -0.26 -28.20 -0.73
CA LEU A 909 0.55 -27.47 0.25
C LEU A 909 0.44 -25.94 0.08
N MET A 910 0.37 -25.44 -1.16
CA MET A 910 0.07 -24.06 -1.51
C MET A 910 -1.33 -23.68 -1.04
N ALA A 911 -2.36 -24.50 -1.27
CA ALA A 911 -3.70 -24.26 -0.77
C ALA A 911 -3.79 -24.22 0.76
N MET A 912 -2.95 -25.00 1.46
CA MET A 912 -2.91 -25.06 2.93
C MET A 912 -2.17 -23.88 3.58
N PHE A 913 -1.14 -23.31 2.95
CA PHE A 913 -0.27 -22.28 3.55
C PHE A 913 -0.31 -20.91 2.87
N HIS A 914 -1.17 -20.69 1.87
CA HIS A 914 -1.32 -19.38 1.19
C HIS A 914 -1.88 -18.26 2.09
N SER A 915 -2.39 -18.59 3.28
CA SER A 915 -2.92 -17.59 4.22
C SER A 915 -1.80 -16.89 5.01
N ASN A 916 -1.89 -15.56 5.08
CA ASN A 916 -1.09 -14.67 5.92
C ASN A 916 -0.84 -15.29 7.32
N PRO A 917 0.37 -15.23 7.92
CA PRO A 917 0.65 -15.75 9.26
C PRO A 917 -0.29 -15.20 10.34
N LEU A 918 -0.82 -13.99 10.19
CA LEU A 918 -1.87 -13.44 11.06
C LEU A 918 -3.22 -14.16 10.87
N ASP A 919 -3.57 -14.51 9.63
CA ASP A 919 -4.79 -15.26 9.30
C ASP A 919 -4.68 -16.72 9.74
N LEU A 920 -3.50 -17.34 9.60
CA LEU A 920 -3.20 -18.66 10.16
C LEU A 920 -3.27 -18.65 11.70
N GLN A 921 -2.72 -17.63 12.36
CA GLN A 921 -2.83 -17.44 13.81
C GLN A 921 -4.30 -17.22 14.23
N THR A 922 -5.10 -16.52 13.44
CA THR A 922 -6.52 -16.27 13.72
C THR A 922 -7.37 -17.53 13.53
N ARG A 923 -7.08 -18.34 12.51
CA ARG A 923 -7.68 -19.67 12.32
C ARG A 923 -7.28 -20.63 13.44
N LEU A 924 -5.99 -20.70 13.79
CA LEU A 924 -5.51 -21.49 14.94
C LEU A 924 -6.14 -21.03 16.26
N ARG A 925 -6.34 -19.72 16.44
CA ARG A 925 -7.12 -19.18 17.57
C ARG A 925 -8.59 -19.56 17.54
N SER A 926 -9.21 -19.70 16.37
CA SER A 926 -10.58 -20.21 16.27
C SER A 926 -10.68 -21.70 16.63
N TYR A 927 -9.59 -22.46 16.47
CA TYR A 927 -9.47 -23.87 16.85
C TYR A 927 -9.07 -24.09 18.32
N HIS A 928 -8.79 -23.04 19.10
CA HIS A 928 -8.27 -23.12 20.48
C HIS A 928 -9.25 -23.62 21.56
N SER A 929 -10.44 -24.13 21.22
CA SER A 929 -11.37 -24.60 22.25
C SER A 929 -11.10 -26.01 22.79
N ASN A 930 -10.24 -26.82 22.16
CA ASN A 930 -10.06 -28.20 22.59
C ASN A 930 -8.62 -28.74 22.43
N ARG A 931 -7.95 -28.98 23.56
CA ARG A 931 -6.56 -29.47 23.67
C ARG A 931 -6.35 -30.85 23.03
N THR A 932 -7.43 -31.64 22.92
CA THR A 932 -7.48 -32.92 22.20
C THR A 932 -7.41 -32.75 20.69
N GLN A 933 -7.97 -31.67 20.14
CA GLN A 933 -7.92 -31.38 18.70
C GLN A 933 -6.50 -30.98 18.26
N GLU A 934 -5.76 -30.28 19.13
CA GLU A 934 -4.37 -29.88 18.90
C GLU A 934 -3.44 -31.10 18.81
N ILE A 935 -3.58 -32.04 19.74
CA ILE A 935 -2.83 -33.31 19.74
C ILE A 935 -3.22 -34.17 18.53
N PHE A 936 -4.50 -34.25 18.20
CA PHE A 936 -5.00 -35.03 17.07
C PHE A 936 -4.48 -34.48 15.72
N ASN A 937 -4.46 -33.16 15.55
CA ASN A 937 -3.93 -32.53 14.33
C ASN A 937 -2.41 -32.68 14.21
N ILE A 938 -1.67 -32.61 15.32
CA ILE A 938 -0.23 -32.89 15.35
C ILE A 938 0.05 -34.35 14.97
N LEU A 939 -0.73 -35.29 15.51
CA LEU A 939 -0.62 -36.72 15.18
C LEU A 939 -0.93 -37.00 13.72
N LEU A 940 -1.93 -36.35 13.15
CA LEU A 940 -2.28 -36.45 11.73
C LEU A 940 -1.17 -35.92 10.82
N LEU A 941 -0.51 -34.82 11.23
CA LEU A 941 0.62 -34.25 10.49
C LEU A 941 1.83 -35.20 10.49
N ILE A 942 2.12 -35.80 11.66
CA ILE A 942 3.21 -36.78 11.82
C ILE A 942 2.91 -38.06 11.03
N MET A 943 1.66 -38.54 11.07
CA MET A 943 1.22 -39.73 10.32
C MET A 943 1.29 -39.51 8.80
N ALA A 944 0.90 -38.32 8.32
CA ALA A 944 1.04 -37.97 6.91
C ALA A 944 2.52 -37.92 6.48
N PHE A 945 3.40 -37.41 7.35
CA PHE A 945 4.84 -37.35 7.11
C PHE A 945 5.50 -38.74 7.08
N ILE A 946 5.12 -39.64 7.99
CA ILE A 946 5.61 -41.03 8.00
C ILE A 946 5.14 -41.79 6.75
N ASN A 947 3.87 -41.64 6.37
CA ASN A 947 3.34 -42.25 5.14
C ASN A 947 4.03 -41.71 3.88
N MET A 948 4.44 -40.44 3.88
CA MET A 948 5.21 -39.84 2.78
C MET A 948 6.61 -40.44 2.64
N ILE A 949 7.32 -40.68 3.77
CA ILE A 949 8.64 -41.31 3.75
C ILE A 949 8.56 -42.78 3.31
N ILE A 950 7.59 -43.52 3.83
CA ILE A 950 7.37 -44.93 3.48
C ILE A 950 6.96 -45.06 2.01
N GLY A 951 6.06 -44.19 1.52
CA GLY A 951 5.67 -44.14 0.11
C GLY A 951 6.84 -43.84 -0.82
N GLY A 952 7.72 -42.91 -0.42
CA GLY A 952 8.95 -42.60 -1.16
C GLY A 952 9.93 -43.78 -1.22
N LEU A 953 10.13 -44.51 -0.11
CA LEU A 953 11.01 -45.68 -0.06
C LEU A 953 10.48 -46.86 -0.89
N ILE A 954 9.17 -47.11 -0.85
CA ILE A 954 8.52 -48.14 -1.67
C ILE A 954 8.64 -47.77 -3.16
N TRP A 955 8.48 -46.50 -3.50
CA TRP A 955 8.58 -46.02 -4.88
C TRP A 955 10.00 -46.11 -5.44
N GLU A 956 11.02 -45.76 -4.65
CA GLU A 956 12.44 -45.94 -5.04
C GLU A 956 12.81 -47.41 -5.26
N SER A 957 12.23 -48.31 -4.46
CA SER A 957 12.39 -49.76 -4.64
C SER A 957 11.79 -50.23 -5.96
N ILE A 958 10.60 -49.74 -6.33
CA ILE A 958 9.94 -50.02 -7.61
C ILE A 958 10.75 -49.42 -8.78
N ARG A 959 11.28 -48.20 -8.61
CA ARG A 959 12.14 -47.53 -9.60
C ARG A 959 13.40 -48.33 -9.90
N MET A 960 14.08 -48.85 -8.88
CA MET A 960 15.27 -49.70 -9.08
C MET A 960 14.93 -50.96 -9.88
N VAL A 961 13.81 -51.63 -9.59
CA VAL A 961 13.39 -52.85 -10.30
C VAL A 961 13.08 -52.56 -11.77
N ILE A 962 12.31 -51.50 -12.06
CA ILE A 962 11.96 -51.11 -13.43
C ILE A 962 13.22 -50.71 -14.21
N THR A 963 14.12 -49.96 -13.59
CA THR A 963 15.38 -49.55 -14.23
C THR A 963 16.25 -50.76 -14.54
N MET A 964 16.32 -51.74 -13.64
CA MET A 964 17.07 -52.98 -13.85
C MET A 964 16.49 -53.81 -15.00
N VAL A 965 15.16 -53.94 -15.09
CA VAL A 965 14.46 -54.63 -16.18
C VAL A 965 14.70 -53.95 -17.53
N ILE A 966 14.57 -52.62 -17.59
CA ILE A 966 14.80 -51.85 -18.82
C ILE A 966 16.26 -51.99 -19.27
N THR A 967 17.21 -51.99 -18.33
CA THR A 967 18.65 -52.16 -18.62
C THR A 967 18.95 -53.55 -19.17
N LEU A 968 18.31 -54.60 -18.65
CA LEU A 968 18.42 -55.96 -19.17
C LEU A 968 17.84 -56.08 -20.59
N ILE A 969 16.74 -55.39 -20.89
CA ILE A 969 16.13 -55.34 -22.23
C ILE A 969 17.05 -54.60 -23.23
N THR A 970 17.67 -53.49 -22.84
CA THR A 970 18.62 -52.77 -23.70
C THR A 970 19.90 -53.56 -23.95
N ILE A 971 20.42 -54.30 -22.96
CA ILE A 971 21.54 -55.23 -23.15
C ILE A 971 21.16 -56.33 -24.14
N GLY A 972 19.94 -56.87 -24.05
CA GLY A 972 19.40 -57.84 -25.00
C GLY A 972 19.31 -57.30 -26.44
N HIS A 973 18.82 -56.07 -26.61
CA HIS A 973 18.75 -55.40 -27.91
C HIS A 973 20.13 -55.07 -28.48
N PHE A 974 21.07 -54.66 -27.64
CA PHE A 974 22.45 -54.38 -28.04
C PHE A 974 23.17 -55.64 -28.52
N ARG A 975 22.99 -56.76 -27.80
CA ARG A 975 23.51 -58.07 -28.21
C ARG A 975 22.96 -58.53 -29.57
N ASN A 976 21.65 -58.34 -29.78
CA ASN A 976 20.98 -58.72 -31.03
C ASN A 976 21.44 -57.83 -32.22
N HIS A 977 21.65 -56.53 -31.98
CA HIS A 977 22.19 -55.60 -32.97
C HIS A 977 23.66 -55.91 -33.30
N LEU A 978 24.47 -56.32 -32.32
CA LEU A 978 25.87 -56.72 -32.54
C LEU A 978 25.93 -58.01 -33.40
N TRP A 979 25.08 -58.99 -33.10
CA TRP A 979 24.98 -60.26 -33.83
C TRP A 979 24.57 -60.06 -35.30
N ASN A 980 23.60 -59.18 -35.57
CA ASN A 980 23.17 -58.85 -36.93
C ASN A 980 24.24 -58.10 -37.74
N LYS A 981 25.08 -57.30 -37.08
CA LYS A 981 26.16 -56.53 -37.73
C LYS A 981 27.39 -57.39 -38.06
N ILE A 982 27.62 -58.46 -37.30
CA ILE A 982 28.66 -59.46 -37.59
C ILE A 982 28.25 -60.32 -38.79
N ASN A 983 26.98 -60.75 -38.87
CA ASN A 983 26.46 -61.53 -40.00
C ASN A 983 26.33 -60.73 -41.32
N SER A 984 26.16 -59.41 -41.28
CA SER A 984 26.07 -58.60 -42.50
C SER A 984 27.42 -58.35 -43.17
N ASN A 985 28.52 -58.47 -42.43
CA ASN A 985 29.87 -58.24 -42.94
C ASN A 985 30.52 -59.50 -43.56
N THR A 986 29.98 -60.69 -43.31
CA THR A 986 30.44 -61.96 -43.91
C THR A 986 29.76 -62.30 -45.24
N ILE A 987 28.71 -61.58 -45.65
CA ILE A 987 27.88 -61.91 -46.84
C ILE A 987 28.20 -61.02 -48.07
N ASN A 988 28.99 -59.95 -47.93
CA ASN A 988 29.23 -58.98 -49.01
C ASN A 988 30.60 -59.08 -49.70
N HIS A 989 31.32 -60.20 -49.58
CA HIS A 989 32.67 -60.33 -50.17
C HIS A 989 32.86 -61.34 -51.31
N ASP A 990 31.81 -61.99 -51.82
CA ASP A 990 31.92 -62.89 -52.98
C ASP A 990 30.97 -62.45 -54.10
N ASN A 991 31.50 -61.74 -55.11
CA ASN A 991 31.13 -61.82 -56.55
C ASN A 991 31.82 -60.70 -57.37
N HIS A 992 33.06 -60.97 -57.81
CA HIS A 992 33.57 -60.79 -59.19
C HIS A 992 35.12 -60.75 -59.20
N ALA A 993 35.73 -61.77 -59.82
CA ALA A 993 37.12 -61.81 -60.31
C ALA A 993 37.22 -61.01 -61.65
N ASP A 994 38.33 -60.44 -62.13
CA ASP A 994 39.71 -60.94 -62.27
C ASP A 994 40.76 -59.80 -62.40
N ASP A 995 42.04 -60.22 -62.37
CA ASP A 995 43.33 -59.58 -62.74
C ASP A 995 44.21 -58.90 -61.66
N ASP A 996 45.06 -59.74 -61.04
CA ASP A 996 46.53 -59.64 -60.94
C ASP A 996 47.22 -58.31 -60.50
N GLN A 997 47.57 -58.22 -59.20
CA GLN A 997 48.95 -58.38 -58.69
C GLN A 997 49.14 -57.76 -57.28
N GLN A 998 49.62 -58.62 -56.36
CA GLN A 998 50.46 -58.35 -55.19
C GLN A 998 49.87 -57.70 -53.92
N GLN A 999 49.10 -58.56 -53.26
CA GLN A 999 49.18 -58.93 -51.84
C GLN A 999 50.60 -58.86 -51.22
N LYS A 1000 50.81 -57.93 -50.27
CA LYS A 1000 51.73 -58.07 -49.10
C LYS A 1000 51.54 -56.89 -48.13
N ASN A 1001 50.65 -57.05 -47.15
CA ASN A 1001 50.71 -56.47 -45.79
C ASN A 1001 49.39 -56.64 -45.00
N VAL A 1002 48.82 -57.85 -45.01
CA VAL A 1002 47.73 -58.20 -44.09
C VAL A 1002 48.15 -59.46 -43.36
N ASN A 1003 48.83 -59.28 -42.22
CA ASN A 1003 48.86 -60.29 -41.14
C ASN A 1003 49.49 -59.77 -39.84
N ILE A 1004 49.18 -58.55 -39.41
CA ILE A 1004 49.40 -58.12 -38.03
C ILE A 1004 48.25 -57.17 -37.69
N ASN A 1005 47.30 -57.61 -36.85
CA ASN A 1005 46.50 -56.78 -35.91
C ASN A 1005 45.15 -57.38 -35.49
N HIS A 1006 44.81 -58.63 -35.85
CA HIS A 1006 43.58 -59.25 -35.36
C HIS A 1006 43.58 -59.60 -33.86
N GLU A 1007 44.68 -59.41 -33.13
CA GLU A 1007 44.82 -59.82 -31.72
C GLU A 1007 44.78 -58.69 -30.67
N LYS A 1008 44.52 -57.43 -31.02
CA LYS A 1008 44.65 -56.30 -30.05
C LYS A 1008 43.38 -55.57 -29.59
N LEU A 1009 42.18 -55.98 -29.99
CA LEU A 1009 40.95 -55.25 -29.61
C LEU A 1009 40.09 -55.91 -28.53
N PHE A 1010 40.48 -57.06 -27.99
CA PHE A 1010 39.89 -57.63 -26.77
C PHE A 1010 40.81 -57.40 -25.57
N LYS A 1011 40.89 -56.16 -25.09
CA LYS A 1011 41.46 -55.82 -23.76
C LYS A 1011 41.07 -54.40 -23.32
N SER A 1012 39.87 -54.27 -22.76
CA SER A 1012 39.59 -53.49 -21.53
C SER A 1012 38.10 -53.60 -21.20
N GLU A 1013 37.79 -54.32 -20.12
CA GLU A 1013 36.51 -54.24 -19.39
C GLU A 1013 36.35 -52.87 -18.72
#